data_AF-A0A913YWX7-F1
#
_entry.id   AF-A0A913YWX7-F1
#
_cell.length_a   1.000
_cell.length_b   1.000
_cell.length_c   1.000
_cell.angle_alpha   90.00
_cell.angle_beta   90.00
_cell.angle_gamma   90.00
#
_symmetry.space_group_name_H-M   'P 1'
#
loop_
_entity.id
_entity.type
_entity.pdbx_description
1 polymer ?
#
loop_
_entity_poly.entity_id
_entity_poly.type
_entity_poly.pdbx_seq_one_letter_code
_entity_poly.pdbx_strand_id
1 'polypeptide(L)'
;MNGLKIRLFWFAVFMVIAFPEMPVSAVDLQIDVPTRPQCFGISTGQHFVLGFSDNHNTYSETRQLAILVVAFRNQQTSVTISSKYQIAGKPFQESFVVEAGGFTRTVLPSELVMDMTERSLKGIEISASSEVSAYGLMHQHFTTDGFLCIPTNNLGMQYVLVMGSSSFQSRFSVIGSEDSTLVQVTLHGRVTFEGKDYGVGELLSFMVDKLEAVQIEGETGQDLTGSIIQTNKPVAVFSGHECVTNPGSNCDTLTEQLLPVKSWGKKHIYTLAGSNDRNNYRIVAYFTETIVTIPGFGNQSLDTGEFWEGDLYGSGFVSSTKPTLMMQQLVNVNGALRDPSLIQVPAVEQFWFVFGFTTPPYSGGDSEGFFNFISIIVKTYARQTVYLNGSPINRTSVTEHNVPNTDYTSLTVQLPKGEGLYFVEQTDSQNPLSVIVYGYEERESYGYAAGLSLPSNKHVLSLTPYYLRELGGELLTMTVPCLQTNAISFQIAAKCKFATGFGDVIVSGERTDTYTVVCITPTFYKNGLTSVYVSLDDGGSFPYSGIVYVASEEDLPPLVQIQQVNSEYGDGIIDLTSDDPILFSWDPRILGEGVSHVTVMMQDTDYDSDGNPVLMEGVTVQSNVLNNGSLMIHPSDLQSLTSDGLSLAAFYLTPSGIRRRRNVGALLRRLRYYGPAAIIVTAITCEVSKYQLKKTAPTGLPPCPCNTGQADRDLNFQEANFANFFFHPGADNCYRSVNSLPTGAGQQCCYGKDGNILVGPPGGGTVDRYSPGDHFWKHQWFDVLPWLCLCKLSNNCKEYYKYRPSDDCSDYDPPRPAGGTGDPHLTSLDGYKFTFNGAGEFLMASSAVHNLTFQARMERYRNTNASVYTAFVLQVNDSSKVQVQMSNMNETLMLVDSEPLRLDSIPVKVHHLRGVRIRFNSDMTKISIAFSAGIAATVYMNTEVMSFIAQLDTHFQGQVQGLLGNLNGNPDDDLQFPNGTILEPGSPLKELHEFGLKWLVAPEESIFTYISPFDYSTYHFPKFSPTFEVPDLNQVSQEIMDLCGDSIDCVFDAVITGSLSFANETLVVTVTIAEVKKGLVKIVSCGYPGDVENGMVSGSVYLVNATVDVACDDGFTLNGSSRLTCLEDGQWSSDLPVCAGIKNGEKEGLAPGIIAGFVVGAVIAVLAICGLIYILRRRNMKRNKYKVVHTRNVYFSKTQPCSDD
;
A
#
# COMPACT_ATOMS: atom_id res chain seq x y z
N MET A 1 74.97 -41.67 17.49
CA MET A 1 76.14 -40.77 17.50
C MET A 1 75.66 -39.33 17.55
N ASN A 2 76.54 -38.41 17.94
CA ASN A 2 76.35 -36.96 18.14
C ASN A 2 75.51 -36.29 17.02
N GLY A 3 74.74 -35.23 17.24
CA GLY A 3 74.71 -34.31 18.39
C GLY A 3 75.11 -32.90 17.93
N LEU A 4 74.14 -32.00 17.75
CA LEU A 4 74.31 -30.76 16.97
C LEU A 4 74.15 -29.49 17.82
N LYS A 5 75.11 -28.56 17.76
CA LYS A 5 74.98 -27.20 18.32
C LYS A 5 76.06 -26.23 17.80
N ILE A 6 75.71 -24.93 17.79
CA ILE A 6 76.59 -23.72 17.85
C ILE A 6 77.23 -23.18 16.54
N ARG A 7 76.65 -22.03 16.10
CA ARG A 7 77.23 -20.73 15.64
C ARG A 7 78.50 -20.65 14.78
N LEU A 8 78.41 -19.80 13.74
CA LEU A 8 79.27 -18.65 13.34
C LEU A 8 78.46 -17.87 12.27
N PHE A 9 78.27 -16.55 12.21
CA PHE A 9 78.81 -15.34 12.88
C PHE A 9 80.18 -14.83 12.39
N TRP A 10 80.19 -13.90 11.42
CA TRP A 10 81.17 -12.79 11.26
C TRP A 10 80.42 -11.59 10.60
N PHE A 11 80.25 -10.46 11.31
CA PHE A 11 81.11 -9.23 11.31
C PHE A 11 80.96 -8.38 10.03
N ALA A 12 80.53 -7.11 10.01
CA ALA A 12 80.52 -5.95 10.93
C ALA A 12 81.81 -5.09 10.94
N VAL A 13 81.69 -3.79 10.59
CA VAL A 13 82.78 -2.80 10.52
C VAL A 13 82.29 -1.38 10.89
N PHE A 14 82.68 -0.87 12.09
CA PHE A 14 82.91 0.56 12.48
C PHE A 14 81.76 1.61 12.41
N MET A 15 81.76 2.79 13.07
CA MET A 15 82.29 3.33 14.37
C MET A 15 81.79 4.82 14.53
N VAL A 16 81.75 5.53 15.68
CA VAL A 16 81.49 5.19 17.12
C VAL A 16 81.37 6.48 17.99
N ILE A 17 80.68 6.44 19.14
CA ILE A 17 80.70 7.35 20.34
C ILE A 17 80.37 8.86 20.20
N ALA A 18 79.32 9.32 20.91
CA ALA A 18 79.35 10.40 21.94
C ALA A 18 78.01 10.50 22.71
N PHE A 19 78.04 10.87 24.00
CA PHE A 19 76.87 11.15 24.87
C PHE A 19 76.50 12.66 24.83
N PRO A 20 75.22 13.07 25.03
CA PRO A 20 74.67 13.31 26.39
C PRO A 20 73.20 12.85 26.57
N GLU A 21 72.45 13.51 27.46
CA GLU A 21 71.25 13.02 28.19
C GLU A 21 69.87 13.42 27.59
N MET A 22 68.80 12.93 28.26
CA MET A 22 67.36 13.30 28.15
C MET A 22 66.53 12.71 26.98
N PRO A 23 65.19 12.62 27.10
CA PRO A 23 64.33 12.55 28.29
C PRO A 23 63.48 11.25 28.35
N VAL A 24 62.57 11.13 29.32
CA VAL A 24 61.51 10.10 29.30
C VAL A 24 60.45 10.49 28.27
N SER A 25 60.36 9.75 27.17
CA SER A 25 59.25 9.82 26.21
C SER A 25 58.14 8.85 26.61
N ALA A 26 56.88 9.29 26.56
CA ALA A 26 55.74 8.40 26.74
C ALA A 26 55.74 7.27 25.70
N VAL A 27 55.27 6.09 26.08
CA VAL A 27 55.00 5.00 25.13
C VAL A 27 53.67 5.33 24.45
N ASP A 28 53.77 5.78 23.20
CA ASP A 28 52.62 6.14 22.36
C ASP A 28 51.86 4.86 21.96
N LEU A 29 50.85 4.51 22.74
CA LEU A 29 50.01 3.33 22.54
C LEU A 29 49.01 3.61 21.41
N GLN A 30 49.46 3.39 20.18
CA GLN A 30 48.58 3.41 19.01
C GLN A 30 47.53 2.27 19.13
N ILE A 31 46.33 2.63 19.61
CA ILE A 31 45.13 1.79 19.57
C ILE A 31 44.68 1.66 18.11
N ASP A 32 45.33 0.75 17.39
CA ASP A 32 45.00 0.42 16.00
C ASP A 32 43.78 -0.52 15.99
N VAL A 33 42.58 0.06 16.07
CA VAL A 33 41.30 -0.67 16.08
C VAL A 33 41.20 -1.54 14.82
N PRO A 34 40.99 -2.86 14.93
CA PRO A 34 41.02 -3.75 13.78
C PRO A 34 39.91 -3.42 12.78
N THR A 35 40.29 -3.17 11.51
CA THR A 35 39.36 -2.74 10.46
C THR A 35 38.46 -3.87 9.96
N ARG A 36 37.32 -4.05 10.64
CA ARG A 36 36.15 -4.92 10.31
C ARG A 36 35.06 -4.79 11.41
N PRO A 37 33.77 -5.11 11.16
CA PRO A 37 32.98 -5.04 9.92
C PRO A 37 31.84 -4.00 10.05
N GLN A 38 31.71 -3.09 9.07
CA GLN A 38 31.07 -1.78 9.26
C GLN A 38 29.52 -1.74 9.18
N CYS A 39 28.82 -2.82 9.54
CA CYS A 39 27.38 -2.98 9.24
C CYS A 39 26.54 -3.67 10.32
N PHE A 40 26.74 -3.24 11.57
CA PHE A 40 25.66 -3.07 12.53
C PHE A 40 25.68 -1.61 12.94
N GLY A 41 24.52 -0.98 13.16
CA GLY A 41 24.49 0.36 13.73
C GLY A 41 24.74 0.21 15.22
N ILE A 42 25.93 0.56 15.70
CA ILE A 42 26.21 0.48 17.13
C ILE A 42 25.54 1.65 17.87
N SER A 43 25.41 1.54 19.18
CA SER A 43 24.93 2.64 20.03
C SER A 43 25.89 3.84 20.10
N THR A 44 27.07 3.77 19.47
CA THR A 44 27.87 4.96 19.21
C THR A 44 27.36 5.66 17.95
N GLY A 45 27.31 6.99 17.98
CA GLY A 45 26.79 7.79 16.88
C GLY A 45 27.34 9.21 16.88
N GLN A 46 26.96 9.97 15.87
CA GLN A 46 27.25 11.42 15.79
C GLN A 46 26.04 12.27 16.15
N HIS A 47 24.83 11.72 16.09
CA HIS A 47 23.58 12.44 16.32
C HIS A 47 22.64 11.61 17.19
N PHE A 48 22.07 12.21 18.23
CA PHE A 48 21.12 11.59 19.16
C PHE A 48 19.96 12.55 19.42
N VAL A 49 18.77 12.02 19.64
CA VAL A 49 17.60 12.75 20.14
C VAL A 49 17.11 12.08 21.41
N LEU A 50 16.95 12.88 22.47
CA LEU A 50 16.49 12.44 23.79
C LEU A 50 15.67 13.52 24.50
N GLY A 51 15.13 13.18 25.66
CA GLY A 51 14.52 14.09 26.61
C GLY A 51 14.62 13.48 28.02
N PHE A 52 14.09 14.19 29.01
CA PHE A 52 14.04 13.71 30.39
C PHE A 52 12.63 13.90 30.93
N SER A 53 12.07 12.83 31.49
CA SER A 53 10.79 12.89 32.21
C SER A 53 10.98 13.54 33.59
N ASP A 54 9.87 13.93 34.20
CA ASP A 54 9.77 14.37 35.59
C ASP A 54 10.11 13.23 36.60
N ASN A 55 10.30 13.58 37.88
CA ASN A 55 10.63 12.66 38.98
C ASN A 55 9.91 13.10 40.27
N HIS A 56 9.25 12.17 40.98
CA HIS A 56 8.44 12.44 42.18
C HIS A 56 9.19 13.23 43.26
N ASN A 57 8.71 14.44 43.59
CA ASN A 57 9.52 15.39 44.35
C ASN A 57 9.11 15.52 45.84
N THR A 58 9.83 14.81 46.73
CA THR A 58 9.63 14.89 48.19
C THR A 58 10.64 15.76 48.95
N TYR A 59 11.69 16.24 48.29
CA TYR A 59 12.81 16.96 48.93
C TYR A 59 13.05 18.34 48.33
N SER A 60 13.56 19.30 49.12
CA SER A 60 13.69 20.70 48.71
C SER A 60 14.96 21.01 47.90
N GLU A 61 15.53 20.03 47.19
CA GLU A 61 16.78 20.16 46.46
C GLU A 61 16.56 20.22 44.94
N THR A 62 17.56 20.70 44.20
CA THR A 62 17.44 20.94 42.75
C THR A 62 17.76 19.69 41.95
N ARG A 63 16.77 19.20 41.18
CA ARG A 63 16.92 18.17 40.13
C ARG A 63 18.17 18.40 39.28
N GLN A 64 18.99 17.37 39.09
CA GLN A 64 20.15 17.40 38.19
C GLN A 64 19.94 16.42 37.03
N LEU A 65 19.69 16.97 35.84
CA LEU A 65 19.77 16.22 34.60
C LEU A 65 21.22 16.23 34.11
N ALA A 66 21.75 15.09 33.70
CA ALA A 66 23.08 14.98 33.14
C ALA A 66 23.11 14.20 31.83
N ILE A 67 23.90 14.69 30.88
CA ILE A 67 24.30 13.93 29.69
C ILE A 67 25.77 13.54 29.84
N LEU A 68 26.04 12.24 29.66
CA LEU A 68 27.37 11.64 29.71
C LEU A 68 27.78 11.27 28.28
N VAL A 69 28.95 11.73 27.83
CA VAL A 69 29.46 11.46 26.47
C VAL A 69 30.85 10.85 26.52
N VAL A 70 31.04 9.70 25.88
CA VAL A 70 32.29 8.90 25.87
C VAL A 70 32.88 8.81 24.47
N ALA A 71 34.16 9.14 24.31
CA ALA A 71 34.87 9.10 23.03
C ALA A 71 35.77 7.86 22.89
N PHE A 72 35.82 7.28 21.69
CA PHE A 72 36.45 5.96 21.42
C PHE A 72 37.73 6.01 20.58
N ARG A 73 38.20 7.20 20.17
CA ARG A 73 39.28 7.36 19.18
C ARG A 73 40.43 8.21 19.72
N ASN A 74 41.60 8.09 19.10
CA ASN A 74 42.80 8.92 19.35
C ASN A 74 42.65 10.37 18.84
N GLN A 75 41.44 10.94 18.90
CA GLN A 75 41.07 12.25 18.39
C GLN A 75 40.10 12.90 19.36
N GLN A 76 40.34 14.18 19.69
CA GLN A 76 39.38 15.01 20.41
C GLN A 76 38.06 15.09 19.64
N THR A 77 36.95 14.94 20.34
CA THR A 77 35.60 15.05 19.76
C THR A 77 34.94 16.32 20.24
N SER A 78 34.60 17.23 19.32
CA SER A 78 33.74 18.36 19.66
C SER A 78 32.29 17.89 19.73
N VAL A 79 31.60 18.25 20.80
CA VAL A 79 30.20 17.89 21.07
C VAL A 79 29.40 19.17 21.26
N THR A 80 28.17 19.18 20.79
CA THR A 80 27.18 20.23 21.02
C THR A 80 25.87 19.59 21.45
N ILE A 81 25.31 20.09 22.55
CA ILE A 81 23.99 19.74 23.06
C ILE A 81 23.08 20.94 22.80
N SER A 82 21.87 20.74 22.31
CA SER A 82 20.94 21.84 22.01
C SER A 82 19.46 21.44 22.11
N SER A 83 18.58 22.42 22.30
CA SER A 83 17.13 22.24 22.33
C SER A 83 16.39 23.43 21.70
N LYS A 84 15.19 23.21 21.15
CA LYS A 84 14.30 24.29 20.69
C LYS A 84 13.74 25.11 21.89
N TYR A 85 13.74 24.56 23.11
CA TYR A 85 13.25 25.23 24.33
C TYR A 85 14.07 26.47 24.71
N GLN A 86 13.41 27.52 25.21
CA GLN A 86 14.05 28.80 25.50
C GLN A 86 14.42 28.98 26.98
N ILE A 87 15.69 29.22 27.23
CA ILE A 87 16.25 29.52 28.56
C ILE A 87 16.80 30.95 28.54
N ALA A 88 16.39 31.77 29.51
CA ALA A 88 16.62 33.22 29.51
C ALA A 88 16.25 33.94 28.18
N GLY A 89 15.24 33.43 27.46
CA GLY A 89 14.75 33.99 26.19
C GLY A 89 15.56 33.63 24.94
N LYS A 90 16.34 32.53 24.97
CA LYS A 90 17.07 32.00 23.80
C LYS A 90 17.02 30.47 23.78
N PRO A 91 17.00 29.81 22.61
CA PRO A 91 17.16 28.35 22.52
C PRO A 91 18.40 27.87 23.27
N PHE A 92 18.28 26.77 24.02
CA PHE A 92 19.41 26.20 24.76
C PHE A 92 20.45 25.61 23.80
N GLN A 93 21.72 25.95 24.02
CA GLN A 93 22.86 25.36 23.32
C GLN A 93 24.12 25.43 24.19
N GLU A 94 24.83 24.31 24.29
CA GLU A 94 26.13 24.19 24.95
C GLU A 94 27.09 23.37 24.09
N SER A 95 28.38 23.73 24.05
CA SER A 95 29.39 23.04 23.26
C SER A 95 30.68 22.84 24.06
N PHE A 96 31.24 21.64 23.97
CA PHE A 96 32.47 21.25 24.66
C PHE A 96 33.34 20.34 23.77
N VAL A 97 34.49 19.93 24.32
CA VAL A 97 35.39 18.97 23.69
C VAL A 97 35.61 17.81 24.66
N VAL A 98 35.38 16.59 24.18
CA VAL A 98 35.74 15.35 24.87
C VAL A 98 37.13 14.96 24.41
N GLU A 99 38.03 14.68 25.35
CA GLU A 99 39.38 14.21 25.04
C GLU A 99 39.41 12.83 24.39
N ALA A 100 40.49 12.54 23.67
CA ALA A 100 40.72 11.25 23.03
C ALA A 100 40.69 10.10 24.05
N GLY A 101 39.77 9.15 23.89
CA GLY A 101 39.55 8.07 24.86
C GLY A 101 38.97 8.52 26.22
N GLY A 102 38.47 9.76 26.31
CA GLY A 102 37.92 10.35 27.53
C GLY A 102 36.39 10.39 27.57
N PHE A 103 35.86 11.06 28.60
CA PHE A 103 34.43 11.37 28.72
C PHE A 103 34.19 12.79 29.23
N THR A 104 32.96 13.27 29.10
CA THR A 104 32.49 14.51 29.74
C THR A 104 31.07 14.32 30.25
N ARG A 105 30.80 14.80 31.47
CA ARG A 105 29.45 14.94 32.03
C ARG A 105 29.03 16.42 31.94
N THR A 106 27.88 16.67 31.32
CA THR A 106 27.28 18.02 31.23
C THR A 106 25.98 18.03 32.02
N VAL A 107 25.85 18.95 32.98
CA VAL A 107 24.61 19.12 33.76
C VAL A 107 23.71 20.11 33.02
N LEU A 108 22.48 19.70 32.71
CA LEU A 108 21.52 20.51 31.97
C LEU A 108 20.65 21.35 32.93
N PRO A 109 20.11 22.49 32.45
CA PRO A 109 19.09 23.23 33.20
C PRO A 109 17.83 22.41 33.47
N SER A 110 17.29 22.56 34.67
CA SER A 110 16.08 21.89 35.17
C SER A 110 14.83 22.14 34.32
N GLU A 111 14.78 23.25 33.58
CA GLU A 111 13.64 23.67 32.75
C GLU A 111 13.44 22.80 31.49
N LEU A 112 14.37 21.88 31.21
CA LEU A 112 14.26 20.86 30.14
C LEU A 112 13.57 19.56 30.61
N VAL A 113 13.21 19.43 31.89
CA VAL A 113 12.39 18.32 32.40
C VAL A 113 10.97 18.41 31.84
N MET A 114 10.45 17.31 31.29
CA MET A 114 9.06 17.20 30.85
C MET A 114 8.14 16.87 32.04
N ASP A 115 7.10 17.68 32.25
CA ASP A 115 6.24 17.65 33.46
C ASP A 115 4.81 17.21 33.13
N MET A 116 4.30 16.24 33.91
CA MET A 116 3.01 15.55 33.72
C MET A 116 2.75 15.14 32.26
N THR A 117 1.49 15.10 31.81
CA THR A 117 1.14 15.07 30.38
C THR A 117 1.30 16.47 29.77
N GLU A 118 2.24 16.65 28.83
CA GLU A 118 2.44 17.92 28.13
C GLU A 118 2.92 17.77 26.67
N ARG A 119 2.82 18.88 25.92
CA ARG A 119 3.44 19.10 24.61
C ARG A 119 4.42 20.26 24.75
N SER A 120 5.70 20.05 24.43
CA SER A 120 6.75 21.04 24.67
C SER A 120 7.88 21.01 23.62
N LEU A 121 8.72 22.05 23.61
CA LEU A 121 9.94 22.10 22.78
C LEU A 121 11.18 21.58 23.52
N LYS A 122 11.01 20.80 24.59
CA LYS A 122 12.07 20.33 25.50
C LYS A 122 12.93 19.19 24.93
N GLY A 123 12.68 18.74 23.70
CA GLY A 123 13.52 17.74 23.04
C GLY A 123 14.97 18.22 22.90
N ILE A 124 15.93 17.32 23.11
CA ILE A 124 17.36 17.60 23.13
C ILE A 124 18.06 16.86 21.98
N GLU A 125 18.87 17.58 21.21
CA GLU A 125 19.78 17.03 20.19
C GLU A 125 21.22 17.06 20.70
N ILE A 126 21.90 15.91 20.65
CA ILE A 126 23.36 15.83 20.78
C ILE A 126 23.95 15.69 19.38
N SER A 127 24.95 16.50 19.05
CA SER A 127 25.70 16.47 17.79
C SER A 127 27.21 16.40 18.07
N ALA A 128 27.91 15.41 17.54
CA ALA A 128 29.33 15.15 17.79
C ALA A 128 30.16 15.05 16.50
N SER A 129 31.39 15.58 16.51
CA SER A 129 32.30 15.56 15.35
C SER A 129 32.78 14.16 14.95
N SER A 130 32.59 13.18 15.82
CA SER A 130 33.05 11.79 15.72
C SER A 130 32.11 10.89 16.52
N GLU A 131 32.14 9.58 16.27
CA GLU A 131 31.33 8.60 16.99
C GLU A 131 31.63 8.60 18.50
N VAL A 132 30.58 8.77 19.30
CA VAL A 132 30.60 8.73 20.78
C VAL A 132 29.48 7.82 21.27
N SER A 133 29.61 7.22 22.45
CA SER A 133 28.43 6.76 23.21
C SER A 133 27.88 7.94 23.98
N ALA A 134 26.56 8.07 24.02
CA ALA A 134 25.87 9.02 24.88
C ALA A 134 24.93 8.28 25.84
N TYR A 135 24.79 8.80 27.06
CA TYR A 135 23.87 8.29 28.07
C TYR A 135 23.15 9.46 28.73
N GLY A 136 21.87 9.27 29.04
CA GLY A 136 21.13 10.15 29.96
C GLY A 136 21.27 9.64 31.38
N LEU A 137 21.44 10.55 32.34
CA LEU A 137 21.41 10.27 33.77
C LEU A 137 20.47 11.29 34.42
N MET A 138 19.43 10.80 35.10
CA MET A 138 18.58 11.62 35.96
C MET A 138 18.97 11.37 37.42
N HIS A 139 19.21 12.44 38.17
CA HIS A 139 19.89 12.37 39.45
C HIS A 139 19.38 13.44 40.43
N GLN A 140 18.96 13.01 41.61
CA GLN A 140 18.56 13.88 42.72
C GLN A 140 18.87 13.14 44.05
N HIS A 141 18.84 13.86 45.19
CA HIS A 141 19.07 13.25 46.49
C HIS A 141 18.03 12.14 46.77
N PHE A 142 18.50 10.91 46.96
CA PHE A 142 17.68 9.69 47.10
C PHE A 142 16.80 9.30 45.89
N THR A 143 17.30 9.49 44.66
CA THR A 143 16.74 8.91 43.42
C THR A 143 17.74 9.02 42.25
N THR A 144 18.00 7.94 41.50
CA THR A 144 18.91 7.95 40.33
C THR A 144 18.62 6.81 39.33
N ASP A 145 18.37 7.17 38.07
CA ASP A 145 18.29 6.20 36.96
C ASP A 145 18.95 6.75 35.69
N GLY A 146 19.30 5.88 34.74
CA GLY A 146 20.01 6.28 33.54
C GLY A 146 19.83 5.33 32.36
N PHE A 147 19.93 5.88 31.15
CA PHE A 147 19.60 5.18 29.92
C PHE A 147 20.67 5.34 28.83
N LEU A 148 20.72 4.36 27.93
CA LEU A 148 21.60 4.40 26.76
C LEU A 148 20.93 5.21 25.63
N CYS A 149 21.56 6.30 25.19
CA CYS A 149 21.02 7.09 24.09
C CYS A 149 21.13 6.33 22.75
N ILE A 150 20.05 6.27 21.99
CA ILE A 150 20.00 5.62 20.68
C ILE A 150 20.32 6.65 19.57
N PRO A 151 21.29 6.39 18.67
CA PRO A 151 21.59 7.29 17.55
C PRO A 151 20.37 7.52 16.62
N THR A 152 20.24 8.72 16.05
CA THR A 152 19.08 9.08 15.21
C THR A 152 18.92 8.19 13.98
N ASN A 153 20.02 7.76 13.37
CA ASN A 153 20.03 6.81 12.26
C ASN A 153 19.60 5.37 12.66
N ASN A 154 19.49 5.10 13.96
CA ASN A 154 19.03 3.82 14.52
C ASN A 154 17.60 3.86 15.06
N LEU A 155 17.05 5.06 15.35
CA LEU A 155 15.61 5.26 15.65
C LEU A 155 14.70 4.70 14.56
N GLY A 156 13.47 4.35 14.90
CA GLY A 156 12.52 3.66 14.01
C GLY A 156 11.12 4.27 14.04
N MET A 157 10.18 3.53 13.44
CA MET A 157 8.80 3.98 13.22
C MET A 157 7.75 3.12 13.94
N GLN A 158 8.21 2.12 14.70
CA GLN A 158 7.38 1.13 15.38
C GLN A 158 8.03 0.78 16.71
N TYR A 159 7.30 0.93 17.81
CA TYR A 159 7.71 0.64 19.18
C TYR A 159 6.54 -0.03 19.93
N VAL A 160 6.86 -0.75 21.00
CA VAL A 160 5.87 -1.17 22.00
C VAL A 160 6.36 -0.67 23.35
N LEU A 161 5.50 0.01 24.10
CA LEU A 161 5.85 0.51 25.43
C LEU A 161 6.12 -0.64 26.39
N VAL A 162 7.15 -0.49 27.23
CA VAL A 162 7.43 -1.42 28.32
C VAL A 162 7.78 -0.65 29.58
N MET A 163 6.88 -0.72 30.55
CA MET A 163 7.01 -0.07 31.84
C MET A 163 7.61 -1.05 32.86
N GLY A 164 8.17 -0.52 33.95
CA GLY A 164 8.39 -1.33 35.16
C GLY A 164 7.08 -1.77 35.83
N SER A 165 7.18 -2.75 36.72
CA SER A 165 6.08 -3.18 37.60
C SER A 165 5.97 -2.18 38.78
N SER A 166 4.87 -1.42 38.82
CA SER A 166 4.61 -0.36 39.81
C SER A 166 3.12 -0.25 40.16
N SER A 167 2.80 0.52 41.20
CA SER A 167 1.43 0.94 41.54
C SER A 167 1.16 2.44 41.32
N PHE A 168 2.19 3.17 40.88
CA PHE A 168 2.11 4.59 40.52
C PHE A 168 1.82 4.77 39.02
N GLN A 169 1.86 6.00 38.52
CA GLN A 169 1.55 6.33 37.13
C GLN A 169 2.73 5.99 36.23
N SER A 170 2.47 5.12 35.24
CA SER A 170 3.38 4.92 34.12
C SER A 170 3.27 6.07 33.12
N ARG A 171 4.39 6.45 32.51
CA ARG A 171 4.48 7.58 31.58
C ARG A 171 5.36 7.22 30.38
N PHE A 172 5.06 7.80 29.22
CA PHE A 172 5.87 7.67 28.02
C PHE A 172 6.05 9.02 27.34
N SER A 173 7.14 9.15 26.58
CA SER A 173 7.42 10.35 25.78
C SER A 173 7.79 10.00 24.36
N VAL A 174 7.28 10.76 23.40
CA VAL A 174 7.64 10.69 21.98
C VAL A 174 8.25 12.01 21.54
N ILE A 175 9.45 11.96 20.96
CA ILE A 175 10.24 13.14 20.58
C ILE A 175 10.59 13.05 19.09
N GLY A 176 10.23 14.08 18.34
CA GLY A 176 10.41 14.11 16.89
C GLY A 176 11.89 14.24 16.49
N SER A 177 12.38 13.37 15.61
CA SER A 177 13.70 13.57 14.98
C SER A 177 13.62 14.40 13.69
N GLU A 178 12.43 14.48 13.09
CA GLU A 178 12.10 15.25 11.88
C GLU A 178 10.81 16.06 12.09
N ASP A 179 10.70 17.20 11.39
CA ASP A 179 9.48 18.02 11.39
C ASP A 179 8.32 17.31 10.65
N SER A 180 7.08 17.57 11.08
CA SER A 180 5.84 16.98 10.56
C SER A 180 5.81 15.45 10.59
N THR A 181 6.14 14.87 11.75
CA THR A 181 5.98 13.44 12.03
C THR A 181 4.58 13.17 12.59
N LEU A 182 3.84 12.26 11.97
CA LEU A 182 2.60 11.72 12.52
C LEU A 182 2.94 10.60 13.51
N VAL A 183 2.28 10.63 14.67
CA VAL A 183 2.37 9.62 15.73
C VAL A 183 0.97 9.07 16.00
N GLN A 184 0.88 7.75 16.08
CA GLN A 184 -0.32 6.97 16.37
C GLN A 184 0.01 5.99 17.50
N VAL A 185 -0.84 5.93 18.52
CA VAL A 185 -0.64 5.10 19.72
C VAL A 185 -1.90 4.28 20.00
N THR A 186 -1.82 2.97 19.85
CA THR A 186 -2.86 2.02 20.26
C THR A 186 -2.63 1.68 21.74
N LEU A 187 -3.55 2.07 22.62
CA LEU A 187 -3.32 2.10 24.07
C LEU A 187 -3.63 0.79 24.80
N HIS A 188 -2.79 0.40 25.77
CA HIS A 188 -3.05 -0.74 26.69
C HIS A 188 -3.52 -0.32 28.09
N GLY A 189 -3.46 0.97 28.41
CA GLY A 189 -3.97 1.56 29.66
C GLY A 189 -4.62 2.92 29.38
N ARG A 190 -5.38 3.44 30.36
CA ARG A 190 -6.11 4.72 30.19
C ARG A 190 -5.20 5.93 30.34
N VAL A 191 -5.38 6.93 29.48
CA VAL A 191 -4.65 8.21 29.49
C VAL A 191 -5.60 9.39 29.23
N THR A 192 -5.24 10.59 29.68
CA THR A 192 -5.92 11.85 29.30
C THR A 192 -4.95 12.73 28.53
N PHE A 193 -5.29 13.14 27.31
CA PHE A 193 -4.43 13.97 26.44
C PHE A 193 -5.21 15.09 25.75
N GLU A 194 -4.64 16.29 25.70
CA GLU A 194 -5.23 17.52 25.10
C GLU A 194 -6.70 17.79 25.49
N GLY A 195 -7.13 17.32 26.67
CA GLY A 195 -8.49 17.48 27.20
C GLY A 195 -9.50 16.39 26.83
N LYS A 196 -9.07 15.30 26.17
CA LYS A 196 -9.85 14.08 25.93
C LYS A 196 -9.28 12.91 26.76
N ASP A 197 -10.16 12.10 27.33
CA ASP A 197 -9.81 10.79 27.90
C ASP A 197 -9.80 9.70 26.81
N TYR A 198 -8.85 8.77 26.90
CA TYR A 198 -8.68 7.66 25.97
C TYR A 198 -8.64 6.32 26.70
N GLY A 199 -9.38 5.33 26.17
CA GLY A 199 -9.50 3.99 26.74
C GLY A 199 -8.43 2.99 26.26
N VAL A 200 -8.44 1.81 26.90
CA VAL A 200 -7.72 0.63 26.41
C VAL A 200 -8.29 0.22 25.04
N GLY A 201 -7.41 -0.01 24.07
CA GLY A 201 -7.74 -0.27 22.67
C GLY A 201 -8.06 0.98 21.84
N GLU A 202 -8.14 2.18 22.43
CA GLU A 202 -8.34 3.40 21.65
C GLU A 202 -7.06 3.89 20.98
N LEU A 203 -7.24 4.55 19.83
CA LEU A 203 -6.18 5.14 19.02
C LEU A 203 -5.99 6.62 19.37
N LEU A 204 -4.87 6.94 20.00
CA LEU A 204 -4.40 8.30 20.25
C LEU A 204 -3.48 8.74 19.10
N SER A 205 -3.86 9.79 18.37
CA SER A 205 -3.12 10.29 17.20
C SER A 205 -2.74 11.76 17.37
N PHE A 206 -1.49 12.11 17.10
CA PHE A 206 -0.97 13.49 17.19
C PHE A 206 0.23 13.73 16.26
N MET A 207 0.49 15.00 15.93
CA MET A 207 1.70 15.40 15.21
C MET A 207 2.83 15.78 16.18
N VAL A 208 4.09 15.60 15.76
CA VAL A 208 5.30 16.04 16.45
C VAL A 208 6.32 16.60 15.44
N ASP A 209 6.87 17.79 15.71
CA ASP A 209 7.98 18.40 14.96
C ASP A 209 9.37 18.01 15.49
N LYS A 210 10.47 18.34 14.77
CA LYS A 210 11.83 18.00 15.23
C LYS A 210 12.13 18.67 16.57
N LEU A 211 12.56 17.93 17.59
CA LEU A 211 12.77 18.41 18.97
C LEU A 211 11.54 19.01 19.65
N GLU A 212 10.35 18.84 19.08
CA GLU A 212 9.13 18.82 19.89
C GLU A 212 9.06 17.46 20.62
N ALA A 213 8.55 17.50 21.84
CA ALA A 213 8.36 16.34 22.71
C ALA A 213 6.94 16.34 23.26
N VAL A 214 6.28 15.18 23.19
CA VAL A 214 4.97 14.93 23.77
C VAL A 214 5.12 13.85 24.84
N GLN A 215 4.84 14.20 26.09
CA GLN A 215 4.81 13.28 27.23
C GLN A 215 3.35 13.01 27.61
N ILE A 216 3.02 11.74 27.87
CA ILE A 216 1.67 11.27 28.19
C ILE A 216 1.75 10.31 29.39
N GLU A 217 0.81 10.44 30.31
CA GLU A 217 0.72 9.66 31.54
C GLU A 217 -0.55 8.82 31.61
N GLY A 218 -0.46 7.66 32.26
CA GLY A 218 -1.61 6.84 32.62
C GLY A 218 -2.40 7.40 33.82
N GLU A 219 -3.68 7.03 33.93
CA GLU A 219 -4.41 7.17 35.19
C GLU A 219 -3.68 6.42 36.33
N THR A 220 -3.90 6.80 37.59
CA THR A 220 -3.17 6.22 38.74
C THR A 220 -3.34 4.71 38.85
N GLY A 221 -2.22 3.97 38.76
CA GLY A 221 -2.20 2.50 38.76
C GLY A 221 -2.49 1.85 37.40
N GLN A 222 -2.51 2.61 36.30
CA GLN A 222 -2.51 2.04 34.94
C GLN A 222 -1.09 1.71 34.48
N ASP A 223 -0.94 0.52 33.92
CA ASP A 223 0.26 0.07 33.24
C ASP A 223 0.06 0.21 31.72
N LEU A 224 0.89 1.03 31.08
CA LEU A 224 0.83 1.25 29.63
C LEU A 224 1.66 0.23 28.82
N THR A 225 2.21 -0.81 29.46
CA THR A 225 2.98 -1.87 28.80
C THR A 225 2.13 -2.59 27.74
N GLY A 226 2.70 -2.76 26.55
CA GLY A 226 2.01 -3.33 25.40
C GLY A 226 1.38 -2.30 24.46
N SER A 227 1.26 -1.04 24.88
CA SER A 227 0.76 0.02 23.98
C SER A 227 1.68 0.17 22.77
N ILE A 228 1.11 0.20 21.57
CA ILE A 228 1.84 0.16 20.31
C ILE A 228 1.99 1.59 19.79
N ILE A 229 3.21 2.04 19.49
CA ILE A 229 3.46 3.33 18.84
C ILE A 229 3.87 3.09 17.39
N GLN A 230 3.16 3.71 16.46
CA GLN A 230 3.45 3.73 15.03
C GLN A 230 3.62 5.17 14.53
N THR A 231 4.53 5.40 13.59
CA THR A 231 4.82 6.75 13.06
C THR A 231 5.14 6.71 11.57
N ASN A 232 5.01 7.85 10.87
CA ASN A 232 5.41 7.96 9.46
C ASN A 232 6.89 8.34 9.24
N LYS A 233 7.62 8.68 10.32
CA LYS A 233 9.05 9.08 10.32
C LYS A 233 9.72 8.69 11.64
N PRO A 234 11.06 8.60 11.71
CA PRO A 234 11.74 8.18 12.93
C PRO A 234 11.51 9.11 14.14
N VAL A 235 11.23 8.51 15.30
CA VAL A 235 11.05 9.20 16.59
C VAL A 235 11.93 8.59 17.67
N ALA A 236 12.21 9.33 18.72
CA ALA A 236 12.73 8.78 19.97
C ALA A 236 11.54 8.50 20.91
N VAL A 237 11.49 7.29 21.48
CA VAL A 237 10.45 6.85 22.43
C VAL A 237 11.09 6.49 23.77
N PHE A 238 10.49 6.99 24.85
CA PHE A 238 10.88 6.72 26.23
C PHE A 238 9.74 6.05 26.99
N SER A 239 10.08 5.15 27.91
CA SER A 239 9.13 4.56 28.88
C SER A 239 9.66 4.74 30.29
N GLY A 240 8.75 4.99 31.24
CA GLY A 240 9.13 5.34 32.60
C GLY A 240 7.96 5.48 33.57
N HIS A 241 8.27 6.04 34.74
CA HIS A 241 7.32 6.29 35.83
C HIS A 241 7.64 7.63 36.50
N GLU A 242 6.65 8.23 37.17
CA GLU A 242 6.90 9.27 38.17
C GLU A 242 7.65 8.72 39.39
N CYS A 243 7.28 7.51 39.81
CA CYS A 243 7.73 6.86 41.03
C CYS A 243 7.63 5.33 40.92
N VAL A 244 8.62 4.61 41.41
CA VAL A 244 8.51 3.17 41.74
C VAL A 244 9.21 2.90 43.07
N THR A 245 8.61 2.04 43.89
CA THR A 245 9.09 1.73 45.26
C THR A 245 9.20 0.22 45.45
N ASN A 246 10.38 -0.26 45.86
CA ASN A 246 10.56 -1.61 46.39
C ASN A 246 10.30 -1.63 47.93
N PRO A 247 9.97 -2.79 48.54
CA PRO A 247 9.67 -2.84 49.98
C PRO A 247 10.84 -2.42 50.88
N GLY A 248 10.79 -1.18 51.38
CA GLY A 248 11.84 -0.57 52.23
C GLY A 248 12.83 0.34 51.50
N SER A 249 12.60 0.60 50.20
CA SER A 249 13.31 1.61 49.41
C SER A 249 12.71 3.01 49.62
N ASN A 250 13.31 4.03 48.99
CA ASN A 250 12.66 5.31 48.69
C ASN A 250 11.77 5.16 47.43
N CYS A 251 11.32 6.31 46.90
CA CYS A 251 10.62 6.41 45.62
C CYS A 251 11.64 6.85 44.56
N ASP A 252 11.85 6.01 43.55
CA ASP A 252 12.82 6.28 42.48
C ASP A 252 12.12 6.47 41.13
N THR A 253 12.76 7.22 40.23
CA THR A 253 12.30 7.42 38.86
C THR A 253 12.76 6.26 37.99
N LEU A 254 11.92 5.82 37.04
CA LEU A 254 12.35 4.90 35.97
C LEU A 254 12.31 5.63 34.63
N THR A 255 13.37 5.51 33.82
CA THR A 255 13.38 6.07 32.45
C THR A 255 14.37 5.34 31.52
N GLU A 256 13.86 4.64 30.51
CA GLU A 256 14.69 3.98 29.47
C GLU A 256 14.33 4.50 28.05
N GLN A 257 15.33 4.62 27.18
CA GLN A 257 15.10 4.88 25.75
C GLN A 257 14.87 3.55 25.02
N LEU A 258 13.63 3.33 24.56
CA LEU A 258 13.24 2.06 23.95
C LEU A 258 13.89 1.84 22.59
N LEU A 259 14.16 0.58 22.27
CA LEU A 259 14.49 0.17 20.91
C LEU A 259 13.24 0.04 20.03
N PRO A 260 13.30 0.50 18.76
CA PRO A 260 12.25 0.21 17.79
C PRO A 260 12.22 -1.28 17.47
N VAL A 261 11.04 -1.79 17.13
CA VAL A 261 10.75 -3.20 16.79
C VAL A 261 11.75 -3.77 15.78
N LYS A 262 12.18 -2.96 14.79
CA LYS A 262 13.19 -3.37 13.79
C LYS A 262 14.51 -3.87 14.41
N SER A 263 14.86 -3.42 15.61
CA SER A 263 16.14 -3.71 16.26
C SER A 263 16.06 -4.76 17.39
N TRP A 264 14.88 -5.35 17.62
CA TRP A 264 14.66 -6.42 18.62
C TRP A 264 15.35 -7.74 18.23
N GLY A 265 15.63 -8.59 19.23
CA GLY A 265 16.30 -9.89 19.06
C GLY A 265 15.40 -11.09 19.40
N LYS A 266 15.93 -12.31 19.30
CA LYS A 266 15.18 -13.57 19.58
C LYS A 266 15.74 -14.35 20.76
N LYS A 267 16.88 -13.93 21.33
CA LYS A 267 17.64 -14.70 22.31
C LYS A 267 18.15 -13.76 23.38
N HIS A 268 17.65 -13.87 24.59
CA HIS A 268 18.04 -13.01 25.71
C HIS A 268 18.76 -13.86 26.77
N ILE A 269 19.78 -13.28 27.39
CA ILE A 269 20.51 -13.92 28.51
C ILE A 269 20.40 -13.01 29.72
N TYR A 270 19.75 -13.50 30.77
CA TYR A 270 19.65 -12.81 32.05
C TYR A 270 20.69 -13.35 33.04
N THR A 271 21.09 -12.52 33.99
CA THR A 271 22.21 -12.76 34.92
C THR A 271 21.90 -12.21 36.32
N LEU A 272 22.66 -12.65 37.32
CA LEU A 272 22.60 -12.10 38.69
C LEU A 272 23.86 -11.28 38.99
N ALA A 273 23.76 -10.35 39.95
CA ALA A 273 24.94 -9.79 40.60
C ALA A 273 25.50 -10.78 41.64
N GLY A 274 24.65 -11.26 42.56
CA GLY A 274 24.97 -12.26 43.59
C GLY A 274 23.93 -13.38 43.69
N SER A 275 24.30 -14.50 44.32
CA SER A 275 23.54 -15.78 44.27
C SER A 275 22.14 -15.77 44.88
N ASN A 276 21.75 -14.70 45.57
CA ASN A 276 20.48 -14.58 46.29
C ASN A 276 19.59 -13.47 45.69
N ASP A 277 20.00 -12.86 44.57
CA ASP A 277 19.22 -11.80 43.93
C ASP A 277 17.97 -12.34 43.24
N ARG A 278 16.91 -11.54 43.34
CA ARG A 278 15.63 -11.65 42.64
C ARG A 278 15.45 -10.33 41.88
N ASN A 279 15.18 -10.40 40.58
CA ASN A 279 14.81 -9.25 39.77
C ASN A 279 13.57 -9.60 38.94
N ASN A 280 12.74 -8.60 38.68
CA ASN A 280 11.54 -8.74 37.86
C ASN A 280 11.94 -8.55 36.39
N TYR A 281 11.35 -9.35 35.50
CA TYR A 281 11.58 -9.26 34.07
C TYR A 281 10.26 -9.20 33.31
N ARG A 282 10.22 -8.35 32.29
CA ARG A 282 9.12 -8.23 31.32
C ARG A 282 9.62 -8.56 29.92
N ILE A 283 8.89 -9.41 29.19
CA ILE A 283 9.21 -9.80 27.81
C ILE A 283 7.98 -9.50 26.96
N VAL A 284 8.07 -8.57 26.02
CA VAL A 284 6.95 -8.13 25.18
C VAL A 284 7.07 -8.64 23.75
N ALA A 285 5.93 -8.92 23.11
CA ALA A 285 5.83 -9.29 21.71
C ALA A 285 5.21 -8.16 20.86
N TYR A 286 5.72 -8.00 19.64
CA TYR A 286 5.12 -7.16 18.59
C TYR A 286 4.50 -8.00 17.47
N PHE A 287 4.88 -9.27 17.38
CA PHE A 287 4.38 -10.19 16.36
C PHE A 287 3.40 -11.17 17.01
N THR A 288 2.38 -11.55 16.25
CA THR A 288 1.43 -12.62 16.59
C THR A 288 2.14 -13.91 17.02
N GLU A 289 1.51 -14.82 17.77
CA GLU A 289 2.01 -16.19 18.02
C GLU A 289 3.50 -16.27 18.47
N THR A 290 3.99 -15.28 19.22
CA THR A 290 5.39 -15.21 19.63
C THR A 290 5.62 -16.16 20.81
N ILE A 291 5.88 -17.42 20.51
CA ILE A 291 6.22 -18.42 21.52
C ILE A 291 7.58 -18.08 22.13
N VAL A 292 7.60 -17.81 23.44
CA VAL A 292 8.78 -17.53 24.25
C VAL A 292 9.06 -18.70 25.19
N THR A 293 10.20 -19.37 25.02
CA THR A 293 10.69 -20.39 25.95
C THR A 293 11.46 -19.73 27.09
N ILE A 294 10.95 -19.86 28.31
CA ILE A 294 11.50 -19.27 29.54
C ILE A 294 11.98 -20.37 30.49
N PRO A 295 13.23 -20.34 31.00
CA PRO A 295 13.72 -21.34 31.96
C PRO A 295 12.83 -21.45 33.20
N GLY A 296 12.42 -22.67 33.55
CA GLY A 296 11.55 -22.94 34.69
C GLY A 296 10.04 -22.74 34.44
N PHE A 297 9.66 -21.87 33.51
CA PHE A 297 8.25 -21.55 33.19
C PHE A 297 7.75 -22.21 31.89
N GLY A 298 8.65 -22.71 31.04
CA GLY A 298 8.28 -23.40 29.79
C GLY A 298 7.98 -22.44 28.64
N ASN A 299 7.13 -22.87 27.71
CA ASN A 299 6.71 -22.03 26.58
C ASN A 299 5.50 -21.16 26.97
N GLN A 300 5.65 -19.85 26.88
CA GLN A 300 4.55 -18.88 26.86
C GLN A 300 4.21 -18.59 25.40
N SER A 301 2.93 -18.41 25.06
CA SER A 301 2.55 -17.70 23.83
C SER A 301 2.34 -16.24 24.20
N LEU A 302 2.80 -15.32 23.35
CA LEU A 302 2.55 -13.89 23.46
C LEU A 302 2.19 -13.35 22.09
N ASP A 303 1.07 -12.65 22.00
CA ASP A 303 0.61 -11.97 20.81
C ASP A 303 1.01 -10.47 20.81
N THR A 304 0.78 -9.74 19.72
CA THR A 304 1.15 -8.31 19.62
C THR A 304 0.58 -7.47 20.77
N GLY A 305 1.45 -6.78 21.50
CA GLY A 305 1.10 -6.00 22.69
C GLY A 305 1.08 -6.81 23.99
N GLU A 306 1.02 -8.14 23.92
CA GLU A 306 1.12 -8.98 25.11
C GLU A 306 2.56 -9.06 25.64
N PHE A 307 2.66 -9.25 26.95
CA PHE A 307 3.93 -9.44 27.63
C PHE A 307 3.83 -10.51 28.71
N TRP A 308 4.92 -11.25 28.90
CA TRP A 308 5.13 -12.06 30.08
C TRP A 308 5.83 -11.21 31.15
N GLU A 309 5.38 -11.31 32.40
CA GLU A 309 6.09 -10.80 33.58
C GLU A 309 6.40 -11.93 34.55
N GLY A 310 7.58 -11.89 35.16
CA GLY A 310 7.88 -12.72 36.31
C GLY A 310 9.27 -12.54 36.89
N ASP A 311 9.47 -13.12 38.08
CA ASP A 311 10.77 -13.19 38.73
C ASP A 311 11.63 -14.29 38.08
N LEU A 312 12.84 -13.94 37.67
CA LEU A 312 13.83 -14.92 37.21
C LEU A 312 14.98 -15.03 38.21
N TYR A 313 15.41 -16.26 38.45
CA TYR A 313 16.46 -16.63 39.40
C TYR A 313 17.62 -17.32 38.68
N GLY A 314 18.85 -17.08 39.16
CA GLY A 314 20.07 -17.55 38.51
C GLY A 314 20.40 -16.79 37.23
N SER A 315 21.34 -17.30 36.44
CA SER A 315 21.47 -16.93 35.03
C SER A 315 20.71 -17.93 34.16
N GLY A 316 20.24 -17.47 33.00
CA GLY A 316 19.50 -18.32 32.08
C GLY A 316 19.37 -17.74 30.68
N PHE A 317 18.80 -18.55 29.79
CA PHE A 317 18.65 -18.26 28.37
C PHE A 317 17.18 -18.34 27.99
N VAL A 318 16.63 -17.21 27.53
CA VAL A 318 15.28 -17.09 26.99
C VAL A 318 15.38 -17.07 25.47
N SER A 319 14.49 -17.78 24.78
CA SER A 319 14.45 -17.78 23.31
C SER A 319 13.04 -17.72 22.76
N SER A 320 12.81 -16.88 21.75
CA SER A 320 11.50 -16.68 21.12
C SER A 320 11.47 -17.04 19.63
N THR A 321 10.31 -17.46 19.12
CA THR A 321 10.11 -17.80 17.69
C THR A 321 10.20 -16.57 16.79
N LYS A 322 9.61 -15.45 17.21
CA LYS A 322 9.64 -14.13 16.56
C LYS A 322 10.36 -13.12 17.49
N PRO A 323 10.85 -11.96 17.00
CA PRO A 323 11.63 -11.04 17.84
C PRO A 323 10.84 -10.46 19.02
N THR A 324 11.51 -10.27 20.15
CA THR A 324 10.97 -9.75 21.41
C THR A 324 11.91 -8.70 22.02
N LEU A 325 11.36 -7.83 22.85
CA LEU A 325 12.11 -6.95 23.74
C LEU A 325 12.02 -7.49 25.18
N MET A 326 13.15 -7.49 25.91
CA MET A 326 13.23 -7.96 27.29
C MET A 326 13.76 -6.83 28.18
N MET A 327 13.02 -6.51 29.23
CA MET A 327 13.34 -5.51 30.23
C MET A 327 13.60 -6.19 31.58
N GLN A 328 14.51 -5.62 32.37
CA GLN A 328 14.83 -6.03 33.73
C GLN A 328 14.57 -4.84 34.67
N GLN A 329 13.77 -5.06 35.72
CA GLN A 329 13.66 -4.12 36.83
C GLN A 329 14.47 -4.63 38.02
N LEU A 330 15.36 -3.78 38.53
CA LEU A 330 16.14 -4.10 39.73
C LEU A 330 15.24 -4.13 40.98
N VAL A 331 15.42 -5.17 41.78
CA VAL A 331 14.80 -5.35 43.11
C VAL A 331 15.85 -5.77 44.13
N ASN A 332 16.79 -6.63 43.72
CA ASN A 332 17.95 -6.99 44.52
C ASN A 332 19.27 -6.84 43.78
N VAL A 333 20.28 -6.31 44.48
CA VAL A 333 21.66 -6.25 44.01
C VAL A 333 22.59 -6.77 45.10
N ASN A 334 23.29 -7.86 44.81
CA ASN A 334 24.25 -8.53 45.71
C ASN A 334 23.67 -8.93 47.09
N GLY A 335 22.41 -9.40 47.10
CA GLY A 335 21.71 -9.93 48.27
C GLY A 335 21.03 -8.88 49.15
N ALA A 336 20.97 -7.62 48.71
CA ALA A 336 20.31 -6.54 49.42
C ALA A 336 19.13 -5.97 48.61
N LEU A 337 18.07 -5.52 49.28
CA LEU A 337 16.98 -4.75 48.66
C LEU A 337 17.47 -3.34 48.33
N ARG A 338 17.10 -2.85 47.15
CA ARG A 338 17.47 -1.52 46.63
C ARG A 338 16.30 -0.90 45.87
N ASP A 339 16.43 0.39 45.64
CA ASP A 339 15.58 1.22 44.82
C ASP A 339 15.62 0.75 43.35
N PRO A 340 14.50 0.78 42.63
CA PRO A 340 14.38 0.15 41.32
C PRO A 340 15.03 0.98 40.20
N SER A 341 15.64 0.30 39.24
CA SER A 341 16.12 0.86 37.97
C SER A 341 15.69 -0.05 36.82
N LEU A 342 15.45 0.52 35.62
CA LEU A 342 14.85 -0.16 34.47
C LEU A 342 15.88 -0.35 33.34
N ILE A 343 16.31 -1.60 33.14
CA ILE A 343 17.41 -1.95 32.24
C ILE A 343 16.90 -2.73 31.04
N GLN A 344 17.16 -2.24 29.83
CA GLN A 344 16.95 -3.00 28.59
C GLN A 344 17.99 -4.12 28.46
N VAL A 345 17.54 -5.38 28.47
CA VAL A 345 18.40 -6.58 28.41
C VAL A 345 18.87 -6.79 26.97
N PRO A 346 20.19 -6.74 26.66
CA PRO A 346 20.66 -6.91 25.31
C PRO A 346 20.46 -8.35 24.81
N ALA A 347 19.83 -8.49 23.65
CA ALA A 347 19.72 -9.78 22.97
C ALA A 347 21.08 -10.25 22.44
N VAL A 348 21.26 -11.56 22.25
CA VAL A 348 22.46 -12.15 21.64
C VAL A 348 22.69 -11.64 20.21
N GLU A 349 21.62 -11.33 19.49
CA GLU A 349 21.70 -10.65 18.19
C GLU A 349 22.27 -9.21 18.26
N GLN A 350 22.37 -8.63 19.48
CA GLN A 350 22.82 -7.26 19.75
C GLN A 350 24.20 -7.17 20.44
N PHE A 351 24.95 -8.28 20.53
CA PHE A 351 26.28 -8.28 21.16
C PHE A 351 27.33 -7.57 20.27
N TRP A 352 28.33 -6.93 20.88
CA TRP A 352 29.41 -6.21 20.19
C TRP A 352 30.81 -6.49 20.79
N PHE A 353 31.83 -5.80 20.30
CA PHE A 353 33.24 -6.05 20.61
C PHE A 353 33.89 -5.02 21.53
N VAL A 354 33.44 -3.77 21.53
CA VAL A 354 34.02 -2.69 22.34
C VAL A 354 32.90 -1.83 22.91
N PHE A 355 32.90 -1.64 24.23
CA PHE A 355 31.97 -0.78 24.95
C PHE A 355 32.72 0.19 25.84
N GLY A 356 32.31 1.46 25.82
CA GLY A 356 32.90 2.56 26.57
C GLY A 356 31.79 3.27 27.35
N PHE A 357 31.85 3.18 28.67
CA PHE A 357 30.77 3.57 29.56
C PHE A 357 31.31 4.25 30.82
N THR A 358 30.44 5.01 31.46
CA THR A 358 30.71 5.70 32.72
C THR A 358 29.93 5.06 33.86
N THR A 359 30.19 5.53 35.07
CA THR A 359 29.48 5.18 36.31
C THR A 359 29.15 6.51 37.01
N PRO A 360 28.01 6.63 37.70
CA PRO A 360 27.51 7.92 38.18
C PRO A 360 28.32 8.49 39.37
N PRO A 361 28.22 9.81 39.63
CA PRO A 361 28.65 10.41 40.89
C PRO A 361 27.77 9.95 42.06
N TYR A 362 28.17 10.26 43.30
CA TYR A 362 27.40 9.93 44.50
C TYR A 362 26.02 10.60 44.50
N SER A 363 24.95 9.87 44.89
CA SER A 363 23.59 10.43 45.03
C SER A 363 23.36 11.11 46.37
N GLY A 364 24.17 10.80 47.40
CA GLY A 364 24.21 11.51 48.68
C GLY A 364 23.70 10.72 49.88
N GLY A 365 23.53 9.40 49.73
CA GLY A 365 23.46 8.47 50.85
C GLY A 365 24.85 8.08 51.38
N ASP A 366 25.87 8.01 50.50
CA ASP A 366 27.24 7.63 50.80
C ASP A 366 28.24 8.59 50.14
N SER A 367 29.08 9.26 50.94
CA SER A 367 30.05 10.26 50.44
C SER A 367 31.18 9.69 49.57
N GLU A 368 31.33 8.37 49.48
CA GLU A 368 32.25 7.71 48.55
C GLU A 368 31.55 7.28 47.23
N GLY A 369 30.22 7.37 47.15
CA GLY A 369 29.39 7.10 45.97
C GLY A 369 29.03 5.62 45.71
N PHE A 370 28.43 5.38 44.54
CA PHE A 370 27.89 4.07 44.17
C PHE A 370 28.92 2.93 44.19
N PHE A 371 28.50 1.77 44.71
CA PHE A 371 29.17 0.49 44.49
C PHE A 371 28.83 -0.02 43.09
N ASN A 372 29.79 0.09 42.17
CA ASN A 372 29.61 -0.17 40.75
C ASN A 372 29.96 -1.60 40.33
N PHE A 373 29.20 -2.15 39.39
CA PHE A 373 29.38 -3.49 38.84
C PHE A 373 29.13 -3.52 37.34
N ILE A 374 29.67 -4.54 36.67
CA ILE A 374 29.29 -4.93 35.31
C ILE A 374 29.01 -6.42 35.23
N SER A 375 27.98 -6.77 34.44
CA SER A 375 27.69 -8.14 33.99
C SER A 375 28.12 -8.27 32.53
N ILE A 376 29.19 -9.03 32.27
CA ILE A 376 29.69 -9.32 30.92
C ILE A 376 29.21 -10.72 30.50
N ILE A 377 28.56 -10.82 29.34
CA ILE A 377 28.07 -12.10 28.78
C ILE A 377 28.88 -12.42 27.53
N VAL A 378 29.62 -13.54 27.55
CA VAL A 378 30.56 -13.92 26.46
C VAL A 378 30.54 -15.43 26.21
N LYS A 379 30.91 -15.88 25.00
CA LYS A 379 31.14 -17.30 24.71
C LYS A 379 32.19 -17.89 25.66
N THR A 380 31.92 -19.05 26.26
CA THR A 380 32.79 -19.68 27.28
C THR A 380 34.23 -19.90 26.80
N TYR A 381 34.43 -20.20 25.52
CA TYR A 381 35.77 -20.35 24.93
C TYR A 381 36.47 -19.01 24.63
N ALA A 382 35.72 -17.94 24.32
CA ALA A 382 36.22 -16.58 24.13
C ALA A 382 36.29 -15.76 25.44
N ARG A 383 36.20 -16.43 26.59
CA ARG A 383 36.36 -15.85 27.94
C ARG A 383 37.77 -15.27 28.17
N GLN A 384 38.80 -15.87 27.56
CA GLN A 384 40.20 -15.50 27.81
C GLN A 384 40.64 -14.25 27.02
N THR A 385 39.84 -13.81 26.05
CA THR A 385 40.10 -12.68 25.15
C THR A 385 39.32 -11.41 25.54
N VAL A 386 38.68 -11.41 26.72
CA VAL A 386 37.98 -10.26 27.31
C VAL A 386 38.91 -9.41 28.19
N TYR A 387 38.92 -8.12 27.94
CA TYR A 387 39.74 -7.11 28.61
C TYR A 387 38.86 -6.01 29.23
N LEU A 388 39.37 -5.40 30.30
CA LEU A 388 38.84 -4.21 30.97
C LEU A 388 39.97 -3.19 31.07
N ASN A 389 39.77 -1.98 30.56
CA ASN A 389 40.77 -0.90 30.49
C ASN A 389 42.14 -1.41 29.97
N GLY A 390 42.13 -2.12 28.83
CA GLY A 390 43.33 -2.69 28.21
C GLY A 390 43.99 -3.86 28.98
N SER A 391 43.41 -4.34 30.07
CA SER A 391 43.96 -5.42 30.92
C SER A 391 43.08 -6.68 30.91
N PRO A 392 43.62 -7.91 30.81
CA PRO A 392 42.82 -9.14 30.87
C PRO A 392 42.11 -9.31 32.20
N ILE A 393 40.80 -9.64 32.21
CA ILE A 393 40.05 -9.80 33.47
C ILE A 393 40.35 -11.17 34.11
N ASN A 394 41.15 -11.14 35.19
CA ASN A 394 41.63 -12.32 35.90
C ASN A 394 40.52 -13.08 36.64
N ARG A 395 40.67 -14.41 36.73
CA ARG A 395 39.70 -15.32 37.38
C ARG A 395 39.57 -15.17 38.90
N THR A 396 40.54 -14.55 39.56
CA THR A 396 40.54 -14.36 41.03
C THR A 396 39.85 -13.09 41.49
N SER A 397 39.37 -12.27 40.56
CA SER A 397 38.78 -10.93 40.83
C SER A 397 37.38 -10.76 40.21
N VAL A 398 36.72 -11.87 39.85
CA VAL A 398 35.37 -11.87 39.25
C VAL A 398 34.56 -13.07 39.76
N THR A 399 33.24 -12.95 39.75
CA THR A 399 32.33 -14.08 39.89
C THR A 399 32.02 -14.62 38.48
N GLU A 400 32.33 -15.88 38.20
CA GLU A 400 32.23 -16.51 36.87
C GLU A 400 31.19 -17.65 36.90
N HIS A 401 30.10 -17.50 36.12
CA HIS A 401 28.98 -18.45 36.06
C HIS A 401 28.69 -18.88 34.62
N ASN A 402 28.66 -20.18 34.35
CA ASN A 402 28.18 -20.69 33.05
C ASN A 402 26.66 -20.54 32.95
N VAL A 403 26.17 -20.06 31.81
CA VAL A 403 24.73 -19.89 31.55
C VAL A 403 24.14 -21.26 31.19
N PRO A 404 23.17 -21.81 31.96
CA PRO A 404 22.65 -23.16 31.77
C PRO A 404 22.16 -23.44 30.34
N ASN A 405 22.45 -24.66 29.85
CA ASN A 405 22.06 -25.14 28.51
C ASN A 405 22.63 -24.33 27.33
N THR A 406 23.67 -23.51 27.54
CA THR A 406 24.35 -22.75 26.48
C THR A 406 25.87 -22.90 26.52
N ASP A 407 26.54 -22.31 25.53
CA ASP A 407 27.99 -22.10 25.46
C ASP A 407 28.41 -20.66 25.86
N TYR A 408 27.60 -19.98 26.69
CA TYR A 408 27.90 -18.67 27.25
C TYR A 408 28.30 -18.75 28.74
N THR A 409 29.13 -17.80 29.15
CA THR A 409 29.55 -17.56 30.52
C THR A 409 29.29 -16.09 30.87
N SER A 410 28.67 -15.87 32.04
CA SER A 410 28.48 -14.57 32.68
C SER A 410 29.63 -14.26 33.62
N LEU A 411 30.10 -13.02 33.60
CA LEU A 411 31.13 -12.50 34.49
C LEU A 411 30.59 -11.28 35.24
N THR A 412 30.51 -11.37 36.56
CA THR A 412 30.24 -10.20 37.41
C THR A 412 31.58 -9.64 37.89
N VAL A 413 31.87 -8.40 37.50
CA VAL A 413 33.08 -7.66 37.88
C VAL A 413 32.66 -6.50 38.76
N GLN A 414 33.24 -6.39 39.96
CA GLN A 414 33.11 -5.18 40.77
C GLN A 414 34.11 -4.13 40.26
N LEU A 415 33.62 -2.91 40.04
CA LEU A 415 34.43 -1.75 39.67
C LEU A 415 34.76 -0.91 40.91
N PRO A 416 35.72 0.03 40.83
CA PRO A 416 35.89 1.08 41.83
C PRO A 416 34.58 1.80 42.18
N LYS A 417 34.50 2.27 43.43
CA LYS A 417 33.35 3.00 43.99
C LYS A 417 33.35 4.46 43.52
N GLY A 418 32.18 5.02 43.23
CA GLY A 418 32.02 6.39 42.69
C GLY A 418 32.30 6.52 41.19
N GLU A 419 32.34 7.75 40.68
CA GLU A 419 32.41 8.02 39.23
C GLU A 419 33.74 7.59 38.58
N GLY A 420 33.63 6.89 37.45
CA GLY A 420 34.76 6.47 36.63
C GLY A 420 34.37 6.08 35.19
N LEU A 421 35.34 6.16 34.28
CA LEU A 421 35.26 5.74 32.88
C LEU A 421 35.90 4.36 32.70
N TYR A 422 35.22 3.49 31.96
CA TYR A 422 35.65 2.12 31.71
C TYR A 422 35.43 1.71 30.25
N PHE A 423 36.35 0.89 29.74
CA PHE A 423 36.26 0.26 28.43
C PHE A 423 36.33 -1.27 28.60
N VAL A 424 35.35 -1.98 28.05
CA VAL A 424 35.37 -3.45 27.96
C VAL A 424 35.55 -3.85 26.50
N GLU A 425 36.51 -4.73 26.25
CA GLU A 425 36.94 -5.12 24.91
C GLU A 425 36.95 -6.65 24.76
N GLN A 426 36.46 -7.12 23.61
CA GLN A 426 36.62 -8.48 23.12
C GLN A 426 37.64 -8.47 21.98
N THR A 427 38.78 -9.09 22.22
CA THR A 427 39.85 -9.22 21.20
C THR A 427 39.61 -10.39 20.23
N ASP A 428 38.71 -11.32 20.56
CA ASP A 428 38.24 -12.34 19.61
C ASP A 428 37.17 -11.78 18.66
N SER A 429 37.62 -11.36 17.48
CA SER A 429 36.82 -10.81 16.37
C SER A 429 35.65 -11.69 15.86
N GLN A 430 35.50 -12.93 16.33
CA GLN A 430 34.38 -13.80 15.95
C GLN A 430 33.31 -13.94 17.06
N ASN A 431 33.61 -13.56 18.30
CA ASN A 431 32.83 -13.97 19.47
C ASN A 431 32.45 -12.78 20.38
N PRO A 432 31.56 -11.89 19.92
CA PRO A 432 31.18 -10.68 20.63
C PRO A 432 30.52 -10.96 21.99
N LEU A 433 30.42 -9.91 22.80
CA LEU A 433 29.89 -9.93 24.16
C LEU A 433 28.80 -8.86 24.38
N SER A 434 28.08 -8.96 25.49
CA SER A 434 27.22 -7.91 26.03
C SER A 434 27.77 -7.44 27.37
N VAL A 435 27.51 -6.17 27.72
CA VAL A 435 27.86 -5.58 29.01
C VAL A 435 26.66 -4.77 29.52
N ILE A 436 26.15 -5.14 30.69
CA ILE A 436 25.22 -4.33 31.48
C ILE A 436 26.01 -3.68 32.62
N VAL A 437 25.83 -2.37 32.80
CA VAL A 437 26.37 -1.57 33.91
C VAL A 437 25.27 -1.41 34.95
N TYR A 438 25.59 -1.54 36.24
CA TYR A 438 24.66 -1.27 37.33
C TYR A 438 25.41 -1.01 38.65
N GLY A 439 24.74 -0.42 39.63
CA GLY A 439 25.33 -0.20 40.96
C GLY A 439 24.30 0.13 42.03
N TYR A 440 24.78 0.43 43.25
CA TYR A 440 23.91 0.85 44.37
C TYR A 440 24.61 1.75 45.40
N GLU A 441 23.82 2.54 46.12
CA GLU A 441 24.24 3.37 47.27
C GLU A 441 23.45 2.95 48.55
N GLU A 442 23.41 3.76 49.62
CA GLU A 442 22.48 3.51 50.73
C GLU A 442 21.05 3.88 50.31
N ARG A 443 20.29 2.88 49.85
CA ARG A 443 18.95 3.03 49.26
C ARG A 443 18.96 3.85 47.97
N GLU A 444 19.75 3.34 47.03
CA GLU A 444 19.75 3.77 45.64
C GLU A 444 20.14 2.59 44.73
N SER A 445 19.76 2.62 43.45
CA SER A 445 20.47 1.85 42.41
C SER A 445 20.70 2.69 41.15
N TYR A 446 21.16 2.05 40.08
CA TYR A 446 21.07 2.50 38.69
C TYR A 446 21.43 1.31 37.80
N GLY A 447 21.10 1.36 36.51
CA GLY A 447 21.70 0.49 35.51
C GLY A 447 21.27 0.76 34.07
N TYR A 448 22.11 0.34 33.12
CA TYR A 448 21.87 0.48 31.68
C TYR A 448 22.77 -0.49 30.89
N ALA A 449 22.42 -0.74 29.62
CA ALA A 449 23.34 -1.38 28.69
C ALA A 449 24.55 -0.45 28.41
N ALA A 450 25.78 -0.97 28.47
CA ALA A 450 27.01 -0.22 28.12
C ALA A 450 27.14 0.08 26.62
N GLY A 451 26.15 -0.36 25.84
CA GLY A 451 26.05 -0.20 24.41
C GLY A 451 25.37 -1.40 23.75
N LEU A 452 25.03 -1.26 22.49
CA LEU A 452 24.29 -2.26 21.70
C LEU A 452 24.80 -2.32 20.27
N SER A 453 24.77 -3.52 19.66
CA SER A 453 24.89 -3.73 18.22
C SER A 453 23.48 -3.78 17.61
N LEU A 454 22.97 -2.68 17.10
CA LEU A 454 21.59 -2.61 16.62
C LEU A 454 21.49 -3.13 15.19
N PRO A 455 20.71 -4.19 14.93
CA PRO A 455 20.50 -4.66 13.57
C PRO A 455 19.64 -3.64 12.81
N SER A 456 20.19 -3.09 11.72
CA SER A 456 19.39 -2.70 10.56
C SER A 456 18.85 -4.01 9.96
N ASN A 457 17.60 -4.37 10.26
CA ASN A 457 17.11 -5.73 10.07
C ASN A 457 17.11 -6.17 8.59
N LYS A 458 17.51 -7.42 8.33
CA LYS A 458 18.47 -7.64 7.23
C LYS A 458 17.96 -8.16 5.88
N HIS A 459 16.64 -8.28 5.67
CA HIS A 459 16.08 -8.82 4.42
C HIS A 459 14.88 -8.07 3.81
N VAL A 460 14.07 -7.36 4.61
CA VAL A 460 12.93 -6.57 4.11
C VAL A 460 13.44 -5.20 3.67
N LEU A 461 13.22 -4.85 2.40
CA LEU A 461 13.49 -3.53 1.87
C LEU A 461 12.45 -2.53 2.40
N SER A 462 12.89 -1.36 2.89
CA SER A 462 11.99 -0.20 2.89
C SER A 462 11.90 0.33 1.48
N LEU A 463 10.69 0.60 1.00
CA LEU A 463 10.39 0.91 -0.40
C LEU A 463 9.66 2.24 -0.48
N THR A 464 10.13 3.14 -1.34
CA THR A 464 9.50 4.45 -1.56
C THR A 464 9.67 4.89 -3.02
N PRO A 465 8.57 5.12 -3.78
CA PRO A 465 7.17 4.86 -3.42
C PRO A 465 6.84 3.36 -3.31
N TYR A 466 5.66 3.03 -2.78
CA TYR A 466 5.14 1.66 -2.72
C TYR A 466 4.39 1.25 -4.00
N TYR A 467 3.73 2.21 -4.68
CA TYR A 467 3.12 2.02 -5.99
C TYR A 467 4.03 2.54 -7.11
N LEU A 468 3.94 1.94 -8.30
CA LEU A 468 4.71 2.26 -9.51
C LEU A 468 3.78 2.27 -10.74
N ARG A 469 4.12 3.03 -11.78
CA ARG A 469 3.42 2.98 -13.08
C ARG A 469 3.87 1.81 -13.95
N GLU A 470 2.93 1.23 -14.71
CA GLU A 470 3.16 0.19 -15.72
C GLU A 470 4.32 0.55 -16.70
N LEU A 471 4.34 1.79 -17.22
CA LEU A 471 5.40 2.27 -18.12
C LEU A 471 6.82 2.38 -17.51
N GLY A 472 6.93 2.44 -16.19
CA GLY A 472 8.20 2.62 -15.47
C GLY A 472 8.84 4.00 -15.65
N GLY A 473 10.17 4.08 -15.55
CA GLY A 473 10.93 5.33 -15.69
C GLY A 473 11.00 6.21 -14.44
N GLU A 474 10.33 5.81 -13.36
CA GLU A 474 10.22 6.49 -12.07
C GLU A 474 11.37 6.09 -11.12
N LEU A 475 11.53 6.85 -10.03
CA LEU A 475 12.58 6.65 -9.02
C LEU A 475 12.10 5.70 -7.91
N LEU A 476 12.56 4.45 -7.90
CA LEU A 476 12.39 3.59 -6.72
C LEU A 476 13.60 3.75 -5.79
N THR A 477 13.32 4.17 -4.56
CA THR A 477 14.27 4.23 -3.45
C THR A 477 14.09 2.98 -2.58
N MET A 478 15.18 2.24 -2.37
CA MET A 478 15.22 1.03 -1.55
C MET A 478 16.22 1.23 -0.42
N THR A 479 15.75 1.23 0.83
CA THR A 479 16.65 1.09 1.98
C THR A 479 17.05 -0.38 2.09
N VAL A 480 18.24 -0.69 1.57
CA VAL A 480 18.92 -1.97 1.77
C VAL A 480 19.56 -2.05 3.16
N PRO A 481 19.46 -3.19 3.83
CA PRO A 481 20.22 -3.45 5.05
C PRO A 481 21.73 -3.59 4.80
N CYS A 482 22.53 -3.06 5.72
CA CYS A 482 23.96 -2.76 5.53
C CYS A 482 24.85 -3.99 5.20
N LEU A 483 25.74 -3.82 4.20
CA LEU A 483 26.71 -4.80 3.69
C LEU A 483 27.98 -5.01 4.55
N GLN A 484 28.17 -6.21 5.11
CA GLN A 484 29.50 -6.62 5.61
C GLN A 484 30.53 -6.72 4.47
N THR A 485 31.19 -5.60 4.17
CA THR A 485 32.28 -5.54 3.17
C THR A 485 33.36 -4.57 3.63
N ASN A 486 34.62 -4.93 3.40
CA ASN A 486 35.73 -3.98 3.50
C ASN A 486 35.58 -2.91 2.40
N ALA A 487 36.25 -1.76 2.53
CA ALA A 487 36.05 -0.51 1.76
C ALA A 487 36.22 -0.53 0.22
N ILE A 488 36.23 -1.71 -0.40
CA ILE A 488 36.28 -1.97 -1.85
C ILE A 488 34.86 -1.87 -2.48
N SER A 489 33.80 -2.10 -1.70
CA SER A 489 32.46 -2.41 -2.22
C SER A 489 31.67 -1.24 -2.83
N PHE A 490 32.00 0.03 -2.53
CA PHE A 490 31.36 1.20 -3.19
C PHE A 490 31.73 1.35 -4.67
N GLN A 491 32.74 0.62 -5.15
CA GLN A 491 33.08 0.56 -6.58
C GLN A 491 32.27 -0.50 -7.35
N ILE A 492 31.53 -1.37 -6.64
CA ILE A 492 30.70 -2.42 -7.23
C ILE A 492 29.28 -1.88 -7.38
N ALA A 493 28.73 -1.94 -8.60
CA ALA A 493 27.39 -1.45 -8.87
C ALA A 493 26.32 -2.26 -8.11
N ALA A 494 25.23 -1.60 -7.71
CA ALA A 494 24.02 -2.29 -7.29
C ALA A 494 23.22 -2.73 -8.52
N LYS A 495 22.39 -3.76 -8.37
CA LYS A 495 21.34 -4.11 -9.34
C LYS A 495 20.01 -4.22 -8.64
N CYS A 496 18.95 -3.76 -9.28
CA CYS A 496 17.58 -4.09 -8.88
C CYS A 496 17.01 -5.07 -9.91
N LYS A 497 16.36 -6.13 -9.43
CA LYS A 497 15.66 -7.12 -10.26
C LYS A 497 14.17 -7.02 -9.99
N PHE A 498 13.41 -6.79 -11.04
CA PHE A 498 11.96 -6.61 -11.00
C PHE A 498 11.30 -7.78 -11.73
N ALA A 499 10.32 -8.42 -11.11
CA ALA A 499 9.45 -9.37 -11.81
C ALA A 499 8.43 -8.58 -12.64
N THR A 500 8.71 -8.38 -13.94
CA THR A 500 7.91 -7.50 -14.81
C THR A 500 6.68 -8.16 -15.42
N GLY A 501 6.48 -9.46 -15.16
CA GLY A 501 5.51 -10.29 -15.90
C GLY A 501 6.11 -10.91 -17.16
N PHE A 502 7.07 -10.22 -17.80
CA PHE A 502 7.88 -10.75 -18.89
C PHE A 502 9.27 -11.18 -18.38
N GLY A 503 9.26 -12.09 -17.41
CA GLY A 503 10.47 -12.54 -16.69
C GLY A 503 10.97 -11.55 -15.63
N ASP A 504 12.26 -11.71 -15.29
CA ASP A 504 12.99 -10.86 -14.33
C ASP A 504 13.86 -9.84 -15.08
N VAL A 505 13.55 -8.55 -14.99
CA VAL A 505 14.38 -7.48 -15.58
C VAL A 505 15.36 -6.94 -14.55
N ILE A 506 16.66 -6.99 -14.88
CA ILE A 506 17.75 -6.50 -14.03
C ILE A 506 18.23 -5.13 -14.52
N VAL A 507 17.99 -4.08 -13.73
CA VAL A 507 18.48 -2.71 -13.97
C VAL A 507 19.68 -2.39 -13.09
N SER A 508 20.49 -1.41 -13.50
CA SER A 508 21.62 -0.92 -12.68
C SER A 508 21.16 0.15 -11.69
N GLY A 509 21.49 -0.05 -10.41
CA GLY A 509 21.22 0.88 -9.32
C GLY A 509 22.43 1.71 -8.92
N GLU A 510 22.19 2.93 -8.45
CA GLU A 510 23.19 3.82 -7.85
C GLU A 510 23.03 3.77 -6.31
N ARG A 511 24.14 3.72 -5.57
CA ARG A 511 24.12 3.80 -4.11
C ARG A 511 24.31 5.26 -3.71
N THR A 512 23.30 5.87 -3.12
CA THR A 512 23.43 7.25 -2.60
C THR A 512 24.20 7.29 -1.29
N ASP A 513 24.13 6.20 -0.51
CA ASP A 513 24.83 6.02 0.77
C ASP A 513 25.02 4.51 1.08
N THR A 514 25.33 4.15 2.33
CA THR A 514 25.58 2.75 2.78
C THR A 514 24.32 1.89 2.93
N TYR A 515 23.15 2.52 3.01
CA TYR A 515 21.85 1.89 3.24
C TYR A 515 20.87 2.11 2.08
N THR A 516 21.11 3.08 1.19
CA THR A 516 20.14 3.40 0.12
C THR A 516 20.65 3.00 -1.26
N VAL A 517 19.90 2.13 -1.93
CA VAL A 517 19.99 1.88 -3.38
C VAL A 517 18.85 2.60 -4.07
N VAL A 518 19.17 3.28 -5.16
CA VAL A 518 18.18 3.95 -6.00
C VAL A 518 18.25 3.36 -7.41
N CYS A 519 17.11 2.92 -7.93
CA CYS A 519 16.98 2.37 -9.28
C CYS A 519 15.87 3.10 -10.04
N ILE A 520 16.07 3.25 -11.35
CA ILE A 520 15.00 3.64 -12.26
C ILE A 520 14.18 2.39 -12.57
N THR A 521 12.86 2.47 -12.47
CA THR A 521 11.99 1.32 -12.72
C THR A 521 11.96 0.94 -14.20
N PRO A 522 11.99 -0.36 -14.54
CA PRO A 522 11.74 -0.82 -15.90
C PRO A 522 10.24 -0.69 -16.23
N THR A 523 9.90 -0.83 -17.50
CA THR A 523 8.52 -1.08 -17.93
C THR A 523 8.06 -2.46 -17.44
N PHE A 524 6.83 -2.52 -16.96
CA PHE A 524 6.13 -3.72 -16.52
C PHE A 524 5.12 -4.14 -17.60
N TYR A 525 4.78 -5.43 -17.61
CA TYR A 525 3.84 -6.05 -18.57
C TYR A 525 2.72 -6.82 -17.84
N LYS A 526 2.48 -6.43 -16.58
CA LYS A 526 1.39 -6.85 -15.72
C LYS A 526 1.11 -5.76 -14.69
N ASN A 527 -0.14 -5.71 -14.23
CA ASN A 527 -0.57 -4.88 -13.11
C ASN A 527 -0.66 -5.72 -11.83
N GLY A 528 -0.91 -5.08 -10.69
CA GLY A 528 -1.02 -5.73 -9.38
C GLY A 528 0.30 -5.81 -8.61
N LEU A 529 0.31 -6.63 -7.55
CA LEU A 529 1.48 -6.80 -6.69
C LEU A 529 2.65 -7.47 -7.44
N THR A 530 3.88 -7.00 -7.20
CA THR A 530 5.09 -7.63 -7.73
C THR A 530 6.30 -7.53 -6.81
N SER A 531 7.18 -8.53 -6.91
CA SER A 531 8.41 -8.61 -6.15
C SER A 531 9.51 -7.76 -6.78
N VAL A 532 10.18 -6.96 -5.94
CA VAL A 532 11.46 -6.33 -6.24
C VAL A 532 12.55 -6.96 -5.38
N TYR A 533 13.71 -7.20 -5.97
CA TYR A 533 14.89 -7.74 -5.29
C TYR A 533 16.09 -6.82 -5.52
N VAL A 534 16.99 -6.72 -4.54
CA VAL A 534 18.23 -5.95 -4.68
C VAL A 534 19.45 -6.86 -4.56
N SER A 535 20.39 -6.67 -5.48
CA SER A 535 21.74 -7.23 -5.49
C SER A 535 22.74 -6.12 -5.22
N LEU A 536 23.78 -6.47 -4.46
CA LEU A 536 24.85 -5.56 -4.04
C LEU A 536 26.25 -6.07 -4.46
N ASP A 537 26.27 -7.04 -5.36
CA ASP A 537 27.43 -7.77 -5.89
C ASP A 537 27.40 -7.83 -7.43
N ASP A 538 26.99 -6.72 -8.08
CA ASP A 538 26.84 -6.53 -9.54
C ASP A 538 25.90 -7.54 -10.24
N GLY A 539 25.06 -8.26 -9.48
CA GLY A 539 24.07 -9.24 -9.96
C GLY A 539 24.36 -10.68 -9.56
N GLY A 540 25.42 -10.95 -8.78
CA GLY A 540 25.78 -12.31 -8.34
C GLY A 540 24.75 -12.98 -7.42
N SER A 541 24.09 -12.21 -6.56
CA SER A 541 23.05 -12.69 -5.65
C SER A 541 22.04 -11.60 -5.30
N PHE A 542 20.79 -12.00 -5.05
CA PHE A 542 19.68 -11.10 -4.73
C PHE A 542 19.08 -11.42 -3.34
N PRO A 543 19.80 -11.16 -2.23
CA PRO A 543 19.42 -11.59 -0.88
C PRO A 543 18.41 -10.67 -0.17
N TYR A 544 18.04 -9.53 -0.76
CA TYR A 544 17.06 -8.59 -0.21
C TYR A 544 15.82 -8.52 -1.11
N SER A 545 14.64 -8.46 -0.51
CA SER A 545 13.36 -8.43 -1.23
C SER A 545 12.33 -7.52 -0.60
N GLY A 546 11.35 -7.13 -1.41
CA GLY A 546 10.14 -6.45 -0.99
C GLY A 546 9.07 -6.54 -2.08
N ILE A 547 7.89 -6.01 -1.79
CA ILE A 547 6.73 -6.01 -2.70
C ILE A 547 6.33 -4.56 -2.98
N VAL A 548 6.06 -4.27 -4.25
CA VAL A 548 5.50 -3.01 -4.75
C VAL A 548 4.20 -3.29 -5.52
N TYR A 549 3.32 -2.32 -5.62
CA TYR A 549 2.11 -2.39 -6.45
C TYR A 549 2.35 -1.74 -7.82
N VAL A 550 2.07 -2.43 -8.92
CA VAL A 550 2.10 -1.84 -10.27
C VAL A 550 0.67 -1.48 -10.67
N ALA A 551 0.43 -0.19 -10.91
CA ALA A 551 -0.85 0.32 -11.37
C ALA A 551 -0.87 0.47 -12.90
N SER A 552 -2.04 0.20 -13.50
CA SER A 552 -2.25 0.40 -14.93
C SER A 552 -2.09 1.87 -15.30
N GLU A 553 -1.77 2.10 -16.57
CA GLU A 553 -1.77 3.44 -17.17
C GLU A 553 -3.14 4.14 -17.09
N GLU A 554 -4.25 3.38 -17.14
CA GLU A 554 -5.61 3.91 -17.00
C GLU A 554 -6.00 4.25 -15.54
N ASP A 555 -5.35 3.62 -14.56
CA ASP A 555 -5.67 3.76 -13.13
C ASP A 555 -5.02 4.98 -12.46
N LEU A 556 -4.16 5.73 -13.18
CA LEU A 556 -3.36 6.83 -12.64
C LEU A 556 -3.36 8.08 -13.54
N PRO A 557 -3.56 9.29 -12.99
CA PRO A 557 -3.41 10.53 -13.75
C PRO A 557 -2.04 10.62 -14.46
N PRO A 558 -1.97 11.00 -15.74
CA PRO A 558 -0.71 11.04 -16.49
C PRO A 558 0.20 12.18 -16.00
N LEU A 559 1.52 11.99 -16.09
CA LEU A 559 2.51 13.01 -15.69
C LEU A 559 2.74 14.07 -16.77
N VAL A 560 2.39 13.74 -18.02
CA VAL A 560 2.41 14.62 -19.19
C VAL A 560 1.09 14.44 -19.92
N GLN A 561 0.36 15.52 -20.18
CA GLN A 561 -0.82 15.48 -21.04
C GLN A 561 -0.42 15.74 -22.49
N ILE A 562 -1.07 15.04 -23.42
CA ILE A 562 -0.81 15.10 -24.86
C ILE A 562 -2.16 15.24 -25.56
N GLN A 563 -2.33 16.28 -26.37
CA GLN A 563 -3.57 16.54 -27.10
C GLN A 563 -3.24 17.17 -28.45
N GLN A 564 -3.76 16.61 -29.53
CA GLN A 564 -3.77 17.28 -30.83
C GLN A 564 -4.95 18.25 -30.87
N VAL A 565 -4.69 19.50 -31.24
CA VAL A 565 -5.72 20.54 -31.36
C VAL A 565 -6.76 20.09 -32.41
N ASN A 566 -8.04 20.35 -32.16
CA ASN A 566 -9.16 20.00 -33.04
C ASN A 566 -9.31 18.50 -33.46
N SER A 567 -8.65 17.55 -32.78
CA SER A 567 -8.65 16.12 -33.17
C SER A 567 -10.05 15.53 -33.44
N GLU A 568 -10.32 15.09 -34.68
CA GLU A 568 -11.51 14.30 -35.05
C GLU A 568 -11.49 12.86 -34.48
N TYR A 569 -10.42 12.48 -33.79
CA TYR A 569 -10.18 11.14 -33.28
C TYR A 569 -10.22 11.05 -31.74
N GLY A 570 -10.34 12.20 -31.06
CA GLY A 570 -10.31 12.29 -29.61
C GLY A 570 -8.89 12.36 -29.03
N ASP A 571 -8.82 12.37 -27.70
CA ASP A 571 -7.57 12.35 -26.95
C ASP A 571 -6.90 10.96 -27.02
N GLY A 572 -5.56 10.92 -26.99
CA GLY A 572 -4.80 9.67 -27.14
C GLY A 572 -4.62 9.20 -28.60
N ILE A 573 -5.11 9.94 -29.59
CA ILE A 573 -4.82 9.72 -31.02
C ILE A 573 -4.14 10.96 -31.60
N ILE A 574 -3.11 10.74 -32.41
CA ILE A 574 -2.35 11.75 -33.14
C ILE A 574 -2.45 11.44 -34.63
N ASP A 575 -3.20 12.24 -35.38
CA ASP A 575 -3.28 12.16 -36.84
C ASP A 575 -2.19 13.04 -37.47
N LEU A 576 -1.15 12.40 -38.02
CA LEU A 576 -0.07 13.09 -38.73
C LEU A 576 -0.44 13.45 -40.18
N THR A 577 -1.69 13.24 -40.60
CA THR A 577 -2.23 13.73 -41.87
C THR A 577 -3.00 15.06 -41.74
N SER A 578 -3.29 15.52 -40.51
CA SER A 578 -3.66 16.92 -40.26
C SER A 578 -2.41 17.80 -40.07
N ASP A 579 -2.56 19.11 -40.31
CA ASP A 579 -1.60 20.15 -39.92
C ASP A 579 -1.86 20.68 -38.49
N ASP A 580 -2.91 20.23 -37.79
CA ASP A 580 -3.23 20.70 -36.43
C ASP A 580 -2.10 20.40 -35.42
N PRO A 581 -1.65 21.40 -34.63
CA PRO A 581 -0.52 21.26 -33.73
C PRO A 581 -0.82 20.36 -32.53
N ILE A 582 0.23 19.72 -32.01
CA ILE A 582 0.16 18.79 -30.88
C ILE A 582 0.69 19.51 -29.63
N LEU A 583 -0.16 19.67 -28.62
CA LEU A 583 0.16 20.27 -27.34
C LEU A 583 0.59 19.18 -26.34
N PHE A 584 1.81 19.31 -25.84
CA PHE A 584 2.32 18.62 -24.66
C PHE A 584 2.26 19.57 -23.47
N SER A 585 1.74 19.13 -22.33
CA SER A 585 1.75 19.93 -21.10
C SER A 585 2.04 19.10 -19.85
N TRP A 586 2.66 19.72 -18.85
CA TRP A 586 3.11 19.07 -17.62
C TRP A 586 3.24 20.11 -16.49
N ASP A 587 3.22 19.66 -15.24
CA ASP A 587 3.57 20.52 -14.10
C ASP A 587 5.12 20.62 -13.99
N PRO A 588 5.74 21.81 -14.12
CA PRO A 588 7.20 21.96 -14.04
C PRO A 588 7.84 21.44 -12.76
N ARG A 589 7.05 21.31 -11.67
CA ARG A 589 7.51 20.92 -10.33
C ARG A 589 7.85 19.44 -10.22
N ILE A 590 7.17 18.56 -10.98
CA ILE A 590 7.35 17.09 -10.87
C ILE A 590 8.77 16.65 -11.25
N LEU A 591 9.46 17.45 -12.06
CA LEU A 591 10.81 17.21 -12.55
C LEU A 591 11.90 17.49 -11.50
N GLY A 592 11.55 18.12 -10.38
CA GLY A 592 12.45 18.43 -9.26
C GLY A 592 13.22 19.76 -9.39
N GLU A 593 13.67 20.28 -8.24
CA GLU A 593 14.35 21.57 -8.16
C GLU A 593 15.63 21.64 -9.02
N GLY A 594 15.70 22.66 -9.88
CA GLY A 594 16.89 22.97 -10.67
C GLY A 594 16.91 22.34 -12.07
N VAL A 595 15.87 21.60 -12.46
CA VAL A 595 15.62 21.23 -13.87
C VAL A 595 15.13 22.46 -14.63
N SER A 596 16.03 23.09 -15.39
CA SER A 596 15.74 24.31 -16.15
C SER A 596 15.21 24.04 -17.57
N HIS A 597 15.49 22.85 -18.09
CA HIS A 597 15.11 22.44 -19.44
C HIS A 597 14.71 20.95 -19.44
N VAL A 598 14.01 20.51 -20.49
CA VAL A 598 13.67 19.11 -20.74
C VAL A 598 14.08 18.73 -22.17
N THR A 599 14.01 17.43 -22.45
CA THR A 599 13.99 16.86 -23.80
C THR A 599 12.73 16.02 -23.91
N VAL A 600 11.97 16.20 -24.99
CA VAL A 600 10.79 15.40 -25.33
C VAL A 600 11.23 14.24 -26.20
N MET A 601 10.82 13.04 -25.80
CA MET A 601 11.21 11.77 -26.39
C MET A 601 9.97 10.98 -26.78
N MET A 602 10.09 10.17 -27.83
CA MET A 602 9.07 9.23 -28.31
C MET A 602 9.68 7.82 -28.37
N GLN A 603 8.95 6.82 -27.91
CA GLN A 603 9.26 5.39 -28.13
C GLN A 603 8.09 4.77 -28.89
N ASP A 604 8.36 4.27 -30.10
CA ASP A 604 7.42 3.41 -30.83
C ASP A 604 7.38 2.01 -30.18
N THR A 605 6.32 1.25 -30.43
CA THR A 605 6.10 -0.07 -29.80
C THR A 605 6.14 -1.18 -30.86
N ASP A 606 7.11 -2.08 -30.73
CA ASP A 606 7.14 -3.34 -31.49
C ASP A 606 6.43 -4.46 -30.72
N TYR A 607 6.25 -5.62 -31.35
CA TYR A 607 5.68 -6.81 -30.71
C TYR A 607 6.53 -8.05 -30.96
N ASP A 608 6.79 -8.83 -29.90
CA ASP A 608 7.55 -10.08 -30.01
C ASP A 608 6.75 -11.19 -30.75
N SER A 609 7.38 -12.36 -30.92
CA SER A 609 6.77 -13.51 -31.60
C SER A 609 5.50 -14.04 -30.92
N ASP A 610 5.35 -13.82 -29.62
CA ASP A 610 4.22 -14.29 -28.82
C ASP A 610 3.11 -13.23 -28.74
N GLY A 611 3.41 -11.97 -29.12
CA GLY A 611 2.49 -10.84 -29.13
C GLY A 611 2.52 -10.02 -27.85
N ASN A 612 3.67 -9.92 -27.18
CA ASN A 612 3.90 -8.98 -26.09
C ASN A 612 4.50 -7.66 -26.62
N PRO A 613 4.09 -6.50 -26.08
CA PRO A 613 4.64 -5.21 -26.47
C PRO A 613 6.12 -5.07 -26.07
N VAL A 614 6.90 -4.38 -26.90
CA VAL A 614 8.29 -4.05 -26.65
C VAL A 614 8.53 -2.59 -27.05
N LEU A 615 8.70 -1.70 -26.07
CA LEU A 615 9.06 -0.31 -26.35
C LEU A 615 10.46 -0.23 -26.96
N MET A 616 10.57 0.37 -28.15
CA MET A 616 11.85 0.56 -28.86
C MET A 616 12.79 1.54 -28.12
N GLU A 617 14.01 1.73 -28.61
CA GLU A 617 14.88 2.81 -28.11
C GLU A 617 14.27 4.19 -28.41
N GLY A 618 14.32 5.11 -27.43
CA GLY A 618 13.65 6.40 -27.52
C GLY A 618 14.32 7.37 -28.48
N VAL A 619 13.55 7.91 -29.42
CA VAL A 619 13.98 8.94 -30.36
C VAL A 619 13.69 10.33 -29.77
N THR A 620 14.60 11.28 -29.96
CA THR A 620 14.39 12.67 -29.56
C THR A 620 13.45 13.38 -30.54
N VAL A 621 12.31 13.85 -30.05
CA VAL A 621 11.41 14.73 -30.81
C VAL A 621 11.94 16.16 -30.74
N GLN A 622 12.18 16.69 -29.53
CA GLN A 622 12.72 18.03 -29.34
C GLN A 622 13.60 18.12 -28.10
N SER A 623 14.74 18.80 -28.21
CA SER A 623 15.73 18.93 -27.13
C SER A 623 15.91 20.37 -26.67
N ASN A 624 16.40 20.54 -25.44
CA ASN A 624 16.64 21.85 -24.80
C ASN A 624 15.37 22.74 -24.80
N VAL A 625 14.22 22.14 -24.52
CA VAL A 625 12.95 22.84 -24.29
C VAL A 625 12.99 23.46 -22.90
N LEU A 626 12.52 24.71 -22.71
CA LEU A 626 12.48 25.33 -21.38
C LEU A 626 11.46 24.61 -20.47
N ASN A 627 11.79 24.41 -19.20
CA ASN A 627 10.85 23.83 -18.23
C ASN A 627 9.82 24.88 -17.78
N ASN A 628 8.85 25.19 -18.63
CA ASN A 628 7.75 26.13 -18.38
C ASN A 628 6.37 25.47 -18.25
N GLY A 629 6.26 24.17 -18.57
CA GLY A 629 5.03 23.37 -18.42
C GLY A 629 4.26 23.12 -19.71
N SER A 630 4.73 23.60 -20.86
CA SER A 630 4.03 23.41 -22.14
C SER A 630 4.94 23.49 -23.36
N LEU A 631 4.66 22.66 -24.37
CA LEU A 631 5.29 22.69 -25.68
C LEU A 631 4.25 22.39 -26.77
N MET A 632 4.31 23.10 -27.91
CA MET A 632 3.61 22.69 -29.13
C MET A 632 4.61 22.15 -30.15
N ILE A 633 4.22 21.08 -30.85
CA ILE A 633 5.00 20.40 -31.91
C ILE A 633 4.13 20.33 -33.17
N HIS A 634 4.73 20.45 -34.36
CA HIS A 634 4.00 20.33 -35.62
C HIS A 634 3.94 18.85 -36.06
N PRO A 635 2.83 18.35 -36.63
CA PRO A 635 2.74 16.95 -37.07
C PRO A 635 3.88 16.50 -38.01
N SER A 636 4.32 17.41 -38.89
CA SER A 636 5.48 17.20 -39.79
C SER A 636 6.80 16.87 -39.07
N ASP A 637 6.98 17.31 -37.82
CA ASP A 637 8.19 17.02 -37.05
C ASP A 637 8.22 15.53 -36.67
N LEU A 638 7.06 14.95 -36.34
CA LEU A 638 6.89 13.53 -35.99
C LEU A 638 6.87 12.60 -37.22
N GLN A 639 6.34 13.05 -38.36
CA GLN A 639 6.32 12.26 -39.62
C GLN A 639 7.70 11.69 -40.00
N SER A 640 8.78 12.37 -39.62
CA SER A 640 10.16 11.96 -39.90
C SER A 640 10.70 10.86 -38.96
N LEU A 641 9.97 10.52 -37.91
CA LEU A 641 10.38 9.66 -36.80
C LEU A 641 9.54 8.37 -36.69
N THR A 642 8.50 8.23 -37.52
CA THR A 642 7.49 7.15 -37.48
C THR A 642 7.61 6.22 -38.69
N SER A 643 7.09 5.00 -38.56
CA SER A 643 7.01 4.04 -39.67
C SER A 643 5.77 4.27 -40.56
N ASP A 644 5.77 3.72 -41.78
CA ASP A 644 4.68 3.84 -42.76
C ASP A 644 3.41 3.07 -42.30
N GLY A 645 2.56 3.71 -41.49
CA GLY A 645 1.20 3.24 -41.19
C GLY A 645 0.58 3.70 -39.88
N LEU A 646 0.00 2.74 -39.15
CA LEU A 646 -0.52 2.91 -37.80
C LEU A 646 0.53 2.38 -36.81
N SER A 647 0.90 3.17 -35.81
CA SER A 647 1.79 2.75 -34.72
C SER A 647 1.26 3.19 -33.35
N LEU A 648 1.89 2.72 -32.28
CA LEU A 648 1.50 3.01 -30.90
C LEU A 648 2.75 3.49 -30.14
N ALA A 649 2.75 4.72 -29.67
CA ALA A 649 3.95 5.36 -29.13
C ALA A 649 3.77 5.91 -27.71
N ALA A 650 4.75 5.63 -26.85
CA ALA A 650 4.88 6.24 -25.53
C ALA A 650 5.74 7.52 -25.62
N PHE A 651 5.17 8.66 -25.24
CA PHE A 651 5.92 9.93 -25.15
C PHE A 651 6.34 10.22 -23.71
N TYR A 652 7.53 10.78 -23.52
CA TYR A 652 8.00 11.19 -22.19
C TYR A 652 8.91 12.41 -22.21
N LEU A 653 8.96 13.08 -21.06
CA LEU A 653 9.95 14.10 -20.76
C LEU A 653 11.14 13.46 -20.04
N THR A 654 12.35 13.91 -20.36
CA THR A 654 13.55 13.64 -19.57
C THR A 654 14.31 14.93 -19.21
N PRO A 655 14.79 15.12 -17.96
CA PRO A 655 15.47 16.34 -17.54
C PRO A 655 16.74 16.69 -18.31
N SER A 656 16.83 17.94 -18.78
CA SER A 656 18.03 18.51 -19.41
C SER A 656 18.49 19.81 -18.70
N GLY A 657 19.68 20.33 -19.04
CA GLY A 657 20.19 21.58 -18.44
C GLY A 657 20.44 21.57 -16.91
N ILE A 658 20.59 20.39 -16.28
CA ILE A 658 20.77 20.24 -14.82
C ILE A 658 22.06 20.94 -14.34
N ARG A 659 21.95 21.87 -13.38
CA ARG A 659 23.11 22.48 -12.70
C ARG A 659 23.81 21.46 -11.79
N ARG A 660 25.15 21.41 -11.81
CA ARG A 660 25.97 20.39 -11.10
C ARG A 660 25.77 20.37 -9.57
N ARG A 661 24.79 19.61 -9.06
CA ARG A 661 24.91 18.93 -7.75
C ARG A 661 25.81 17.70 -7.94
N ARG A 662 26.72 17.42 -7.00
CA ARG A 662 27.53 16.18 -7.01
C ARG A 662 26.62 14.96 -6.72
N ASN A 663 27.01 13.78 -7.19
CA ASN A 663 26.44 12.47 -6.85
C ASN A 663 24.95 12.20 -7.18
N VAL A 664 24.23 13.07 -7.90
CA VAL A 664 22.83 12.78 -8.34
C VAL A 664 22.55 13.16 -9.81
N GLY A 665 23.34 14.07 -10.39
CA GLY A 665 23.12 14.62 -11.74
C GLY A 665 23.31 13.65 -12.93
N ALA A 666 23.61 12.37 -12.67
CA ALA A 666 23.67 11.30 -13.66
C ALA A 666 22.34 10.52 -13.72
N LEU A 667 21.83 10.07 -12.56
CA LEU A 667 20.56 9.35 -12.46
C LEU A 667 19.36 10.21 -12.91
N LEU A 668 19.35 11.49 -12.56
CA LEU A 668 18.29 12.44 -12.95
C LEU A 668 18.09 12.56 -14.49
N ARG A 669 19.10 12.21 -15.29
CA ARG A 669 19.03 12.19 -16.77
C ARG A 669 18.48 10.88 -17.36
N ARG A 670 18.12 9.93 -16.49
CA ARG A 670 17.53 8.64 -16.86
C ARG A 670 16.07 8.52 -16.45
N LEU A 671 15.57 9.46 -15.64
CA LEU A 671 14.15 9.58 -15.32
C LEU A 671 13.36 9.86 -16.59
N ARG A 672 12.19 9.22 -16.68
CA ARG A 672 11.23 9.37 -17.77
C ARG A 672 9.87 9.67 -17.16
N TYR A 673 9.32 10.83 -17.48
CA TYR A 673 7.99 11.23 -17.04
C TYR A 673 7.07 11.00 -18.23
N TYR A 674 6.40 9.85 -18.25
CA TYR A 674 5.54 9.45 -19.36
C TYR A 674 4.20 10.19 -19.35
N GLY A 675 3.73 10.53 -20.55
CA GLY A 675 2.32 10.80 -20.81
C GLY A 675 1.58 9.52 -21.19
N PRO A 676 0.29 9.61 -21.56
CA PRO A 676 -0.44 8.47 -22.09
C PRO A 676 0.19 7.99 -23.40
N ALA A 677 0.13 6.68 -23.64
CA ALA A 677 0.38 6.08 -24.94
C ALA A 677 -0.58 6.69 -25.98
N ALA A 678 -0.04 7.06 -27.14
CA ALA A 678 -0.81 7.63 -28.23
C ALA A 678 -0.74 6.75 -29.48
N ILE A 679 -1.89 6.54 -30.11
CA ILE A 679 -1.95 5.92 -31.43
C ILE A 679 -1.57 6.98 -32.47
N ILE A 680 -0.56 6.67 -33.28
CA ILE A 680 -0.11 7.54 -34.37
C ILE A 680 -0.71 7.05 -35.69
N VAL A 681 -1.38 7.94 -36.42
CA VAL A 681 -1.95 7.68 -37.74
C VAL A 681 -1.10 8.37 -38.82
N THR A 682 -0.65 7.61 -39.81
CA THR A 682 -0.01 8.12 -41.03
C THR A 682 -0.71 7.56 -42.28
N ALA A 683 -0.17 7.82 -43.48
CA ALA A 683 -0.88 7.72 -44.76
C ALA A 683 -1.21 6.28 -45.24
N ILE A 684 -2.29 5.70 -44.69
CA ILE A 684 -3.14 4.65 -45.30
C ILE A 684 -2.44 3.32 -45.65
N THR A 685 -1.63 2.76 -44.75
CA THR A 685 -1.16 1.36 -44.81
C THR A 685 -1.82 0.51 -43.72
N CYS A 686 -2.91 -0.15 -44.10
CA CYS A 686 -3.82 -0.88 -43.21
C CYS A 686 -3.50 -2.39 -43.09
N GLU A 687 -2.26 -2.80 -43.37
CA GLU A 687 -1.91 -4.21 -43.64
C GLU A 687 -1.51 -4.98 -42.36
N VAL A 688 -0.81 -4.34 -41.43
CA VAL A 688 -0.42 -4.93 -40.13
C VAL A 688 -1.65 -5.30 -39.29
N SER A 689 -2.61 -4.39 -39.14
CA SER A 689 -3.81 -4.60 -38.31
C SER A 689 -4.67 -5.77 -38.82
N LYS A 690 -4.72 -5.98 -40.14
CA LYS A 690 -5.41 -7.11 -40.79
C LYS A 690 -4.75 -8.48 -40.54
N TYR A 691 -3.48 -8.51 -40.12
CA TYR A 691 -2.85 -9.74 -39.66
C TYR A 691 -3.25 -10.05 -38.20
N GLN A 692 -3.19 -9.05 -37.31
CA GLN A 692 -3.45 -9.25 -35.87
C GLN A 692 -4.89 -9.67 -35.57
N LEU A 693 -5.87 -9.09 -36.30
CA LEU A 693 -7.30 -9.38 -36.17
C LEU A 693 -7.65 -10.87 -36.32
N LYS A 694 -6.90 -11.61 -37.16
CA LYS A 694 -7.19 -13.02 -37.48
C LYS A 694 -7.08 -13.97 -36.29
N LYS A 695 -6.52 -13.51 -35.17
CA LYS A 695 -6.59 -14.17 -33.87
C LYS A 695 -7.95 -13.81 -33.25
N THR A 696 -8.90 -14.75 -33.25
CA THR A 696 -10.23 -14.60 -32.63
C THR A 696 -10.12 -14.33 -31.12
N ALA A 697 -11.14 -13.68 -30.57
CA ALA A 697 -11.32 -13.64 -29.12
C ALA A 697 -11.64 -15.06 -28.56
N PRO A 698 -11.28 -15.36 -27.30
CA PRO A 698 -11.75 -16.53 -26.57
C PRO A 698 -13.27 -16.52 -26.34
N THR A 699 -13.86 -17.72 -26.19
CA THR A 699 -15.26 -17.89 -25.76
C THR A 699 -15.37 -18.04 -24.23
N GLY A 700 -16.58 -17.89 -23.70
CA GLY A 700 -16.85 -18.01 -22.25
C GLY A 700 -16.70 -16.69 -21.48
N LEU A 701 -16.79 -15.55 -22.15
CA LEU A 701 -16.96 -14.24 -21.51
C LEU A 701 -18.38 -14.13 -20.88
N PRO A 702 -18.57 -13.28 -19.86
CA PRO A 702 -19.91 -13.00 -19.33
C PRO A 702 -20.76 -12.31 -20.43
N PRO A 703 -21.99 -12.79 -20.72
CA PRO A 703 -22.89 -12.15 -21.68
C PRO A 703 -23.23 -10.71 -21.27
N CYS A 704 -23.61 -9.87 -22.22
CA CYS A 704 -23.89 -8.47 -21.93
C CYS A 704 -25.28 -8.27 -21.31
N PRO A 705 -25.42 -7.40 -20.28
CA PRO A 705 -26.74 -6.96 -19.82
C PRO A 705 -27.57 -6.33 -20.95
N CYS A 706 -28.88 -6.55 -20.97
CA CYS A 706 -29.76 -6.07 -22.06
C CYS A 706 -29.99 -4.55 -22.06
N ASN A 707 -29.80 -3.88 -20.93
CA ASN A 707 -29.87 -2.42 -20.83
C ASN A 707 -28.92 -1.84 -19.77
N THR A 708 -28.69 -0.52 -19.83
CA THR A 708 -27.86 0.23 -18.86
C THR A 708 -28.31 0.01 -17.42
N GLY A 709 -29.63 -0.06 -17.18
CA GLY A 709 -30.19 -0.27 -15.84
C GLY A 709 -29.82 -1.62 -15.20
N GLN A 710 -29.52 -2.65 -16.00
CA GLN A 710 -28.91 -3.89 -15.52
C GLN A 710 -27.38 -3.71 -15.37
N ALA A 711 -26.71 -3.11 -16.35
CA ALA A 711 -25.25 -2.91 -16.35
C ALA A 711 -24.72 -2.01 -15.21
N ASP A 712 -25.52 -1.05 -14.72
CA ASP A 712 -25.25 -0.23 -13.53
C ASP A 712 -25.33 -1.02 -12.21
N ARG A 713 -26.02 -2.16 -12.22
CA ARG A 713 -26.37 -2.95 -11.01
C ARG A 713 -25.61 -4.26 -10.91
N ASP A 714 -25.20 -4.83 -12.04
CA ASP A 714 -24.40 -6.04 -12.11
C ASP A 714 -22.94 -5.74 -11.75
N LEU A 715 -22.51 -6.17 -10.57
CA LEU A 715 -21.17 -5.91 -10.05
C LEU A 715 -20.06 -6.67 -10.81
N ASN A 716 -20.42 -7.55 -11.75
CA ASN A 716 -19.47 -8.11 -12.72
C ASN A 716 -19.17 -7.13 -13.89
N PHE A 717 -19.87 -5.99 -13.99
CA PHE A 717 -19.66 -4.95 -15.00
C PHE A 717 -19.33 -3.57 -14.39
N GLN A 718 -18.63 -2.73 -15.15
CA GLN A 718 -18.31 -1.34 -14.78
C GLN A 718 -18.35 -0.43 -16.01
N GLU A 719 -18.70 0.84 -15.82
CA GLU A 719 -18.68 1.87 -16.88
C GLU A 719 -17.28 2.01 -17.50
N ALA A 720 -17.23 2.18 -18.83
CA ALA A 720 -16.00 2.32 -19.61
C ALA A 720 -15.59 3.79 -19.77
N ASN A 721 -14.44 4.16 -19.22
CA ASN A 721 -13.85 5.49 -19.30
C ASN A 721 -13.24 5.78 -20.69
N PHE A 722 -14.04 5.76 -21.76
CA PHE A 722 -13.55 5.84 -23.13
C PHE A 722 -14.43 6.68 -24.06
N ALA A 723 -13.94 6.99 -25.27
CA ALA A 723 -14.63 7.79 -26.26
C ALA A 723 -15.75 6.98 -26.97
N ASN A 724 -16.78 6.58 -26.22
CA ASN A 724 -17.85 5.67 -26.63
C ASN A 724 -18.42 6.00 -28.01
N PHE A 725 -18.79 7.27 -28.25
CA PHE A 725 -19.35 7.71 -29.53
C PHE A 725 -18.41 7.56 -30.74
N PHE A 726 -17.08 7.61 -30.55
CA PHE A 726 -16.13 7.46 -31.64
C PHE A 726 -15.96 5.98 -32.05
N PHE A 727 -15.73 5.09 -31.07
CA PHE A 727 -15.50 3.66 -31.31
C PHE A 727 -16.80 2.86 -31.50
N HIS A 728 -17.91 3.37 -30.98
CA HIS A 728 -19.23 2.74 -31.04
C HIS A 728 -20.28 3.80 -31.46
N PRO A 729 -20.30 4.21 -32.75
CA PRO A 729 -21.18 5.29 -33.20
C PRO A 729 -22.66 4.99 -32.94
N GLY A 730 -23.30 5.83 -32.12
CA GLY A 730 -24.68 5.66 -31.65
C GLY A 730 -24.80 5.26 -30.19
N ALA A 731 -23.72 4.79 -29.55
CA ALA A 731 -23.68 4.56 -28.11
C ALA A 731 -23.73 5.88 -27.32
N ASP A 732 -24.42 5.86 -26.18
CA ASP A 732 -24.35 6.88 -25.13
C ASP A 732 -23.32 6.43 -24.09
N ASN A 733 -23.58 5.29 -23.45
CA ASN A 733 -22.70 4.65 -22.47
C ASN A 733 -22.22 3.27 -22.96
N CYS A 734 -21.04 2.87 -22.49
CA CYS A 734 -20.53 1.50 -22.60
C CYS A 734 -20.02 1.01 -21.24
N TYR A 735 -20.09 -0.30 -21.02
CA TYR A 735 -19.67 -1.01 -19.82
C TYR A 735 -18.73 -2.15 -20.21
N ARG A 736 -17.89 -2.60 -19.29
CA ARG A 736 -16.90 -3.66 -19.48
C ARG A 736 -16.92 -4.65 -18.33
N SER A 737 -16.57 -5.91 -18.60
CA SER A 737 -16.45 -6.93 -17.55
C SER A 737 -15.36 -6.53 -16.53
N VAL A 738 -15.69 -6.59 -15.24
CA VAL A 738 -14.81 -6.19 -14.13
C VAL A 738 -13.64 -7.17 -13.96
N ASN A 739 -13.78 -8.41 -14.44
CA ASN A 739 -12.66 -9.34 -14.56
C ASN A 739 -12.42 -9.72 -16.03
N SER A 740 -11.17 -10.05 -16.34
CA SER A 740 -10.79 -10.74 -17.57
C SER A 740 -10.80 -12.26 -17.36
N LEU A 741 -10.92 -13.01 -18.44
CA LEU A 741 -10.62 -14.45 -18.44
C LEU A 741 -9.11 -14.68 -18.19
N PRO A 742 -8.68 -15.88 -17.75
CA PRO A 742 -7.25 -16.22 -17.60
C PRO A 742 -6.40 -16.10 -18.88
N THR A 743 -7.04 -15.94 -20.04
CA THR A 743 -6.44 -15.63 -21.35
C THR A 743 -6.17 -14.13 -21.56
N GLY A 744 -6.61 -13.28 -20.64
CA GLY A 744 -6.58 -11.82 -20.71
C GLY A 744 -7.80 -11.17 -21.39
N ALA A 745 -8.72 -11.95 -21.98
CA ALA A 745 -9.87 -11.43 -22.73
C ALA A 745 -10.97 -10.83 -21.84
N GLY A 746 -11.73 -9.87 -22.37
CA GLY A 746 -12.80 -9.17 -21.64
C GLY A 746 -14.00 -8.82 -22.52
N GLN A 747 -15.15 -8.55 -21.90
CA GLN A 747 -16.37 -8.14 -22.59
C GLN A 747 -16.49 -6.61 -22.61
N GLN A 748 -17.00 -6.05 -23.71
CA GLN A 748 -17.57 -4.70 -23.77
C GLN A 748 -19.04 -4.77 -24.22
N CYS A 749 -19.88 -3.96 -23.58
CA CYS A 749 -21.31 -3.83 -23.84
C CYS A 749 -21.64 -2.35 -24.05
N CYS A 750 -22.26 -1.98 -25.17
CA CYS A 750 -22.57 -0.58 -25.48
C CYS A 750 -24.06 -0.38 -25.69
N TYR A 751 -24.57 0.78 -25.27
CA TYR A 751 -26.00 1.04 -25.12
C TYR A 751 -26.41 2.34 -25.81
N GLY A 752 -27.60 2.33 -26.43
CA GLY A 752 -28.17 3.51 -27.08
C GLY A 752 -28.74 4.52 -26.09
N LYS A 753 -29.19 5.68 -26.61
CA LYS A 753 -29.85 6.74 -25.81
C LYS A 753 -31.24 6.37 -25.29
N ASP A 754 -31.76 5.23 -25.74
CA ASP A 754 -32.95 4.55 -25.22
C ASP A 754 -32.61 3.55 -24.09
N GLY A 755 -31.33 3.39 -23.76
CA GLY A 755 -30.81 2.48 -22.73
C GLY A 755 -30.62 1.03 -23.19
N ASN A 756 -31.06 0.67 -24.40
CA ASN A 756 -31.00 -0.71 -24.90
C ASN A 756 -29.61 -1.07 -25.43
N ILE A 757 -29.23 -2.35 -25.32
CA ILE A 757 -27.99 -2.87 -25.91
C ILE A 757 -27.95 -2.64 -27.43
N LEU A 758 -26.80 -2.18 -27.93
CA LEU A 758 -26.51 -2.05 -29.35
C LEU A 758 -25.76 -3.29 -29.84
N VAL A 759 -26.22 -3.85 -30.95
CA VAL A 759 -25.65 -5.05 -31.56
C VAL A 759 -25.22 -4.76 -33.01
N GLY A 760 -24.06 -5.29 -33.40
CA GLY A 760 -23.51 -5.23 -34.75
C GLY A 760 -22.71 -3.97 -35.10
N PRO A 761 -22.03 -3.97 -36.27
CA PRO A 761 -21.17 -2.87 -36.70
C PRO A 761 -21.97 -1.61 -37.12
N PRO A 762 -21.47 -0.40 -36.83
CA PRO A 762 -20.23 -0.09 -36.11
C PRO A 762 -20.43 0.17 -34.60
N GLY A 763 -21.67 0.19 -34.11
CA GLY A 763 -22.04 0.78 -32.81
C GLY A 763 -22.25 -0.19 -31.64
N GLY A 764 -22.17 -1.51 -31.86
CA GLY A 764 -22.31 -2.48 -30.78
C GLY A 764 -21.09 -2.57 -29.86
N GLY A 765 -21.25 -3.24 -28.72
CA GLY A 765 -20.10 -3.67 -27.89
C GLY A 765 -19.25 -4.73 -28.59
N THR A 766 -18.10 -5.11 -28.02
CA THR A 766 -17.17 -6.10 -28.60
C THR A 766 -16.70 -7.12 -27.57
N VAL A 767 -16.55 -8.38 -27.99
CA VAL A 767 -15.64 -9.32 -27.30
C VAL A 767 -14.21 -8.90 -27.58
N ASP A 768 -13.47 -8.46 -26.58
CA ASP A 768 -12.09 -8.00 -26.75
C ASP A 768 -11.11 -9.13 -26.43
N ARG A 769 -10.09 -9.29 -27.28
CA ARG A 769 -9.11 -10.34 -27.10
C ARG A 769 -8.21 -10.07 -25.90
N TYR A 770 -8.04 -8.80 -25.52
CA TYR A 770 -7.45 -8.41 -24.26
C TYR A 770 -8.25 -7.27 -23.60
N SER A 771 -8.49 -7.41 -22.29
CA SER A 771 -9.07 -6.38 -21.43
C SER A 771 -8.07 -5.24 -21.19
N PRO A 772 -8.48 -3.96 -21.31
CA PRO A 772 -7.56 -2.83 -21.15
C PRO A 772 -6.96 -2.74 -19.73
N GLY A 773 -7.74 -2.92 -18.67
CA GLY A 773 -7.22 -2.84 -17.29
C GLY A 773 -6.22 -3.95 -16.91
N ASP A 774 -6.24 -5.07 -17.65
CA ASP A 774 -5.36 -6.21 -17.42
C ASP A 774 -4.12 -6.17 -18.33
N HIS A 775 -4.31 -5.74 -19.59
CA HIS A 775 -3.31 -5.80 -20.66
C HIS A 775 -3.46 -4.64 -21.68
N PHE A 776 -3.52 -3.39 -21.21
CA PHE A 776 -3.71 -2.15 -21.98
C PHE A 776 -3.03 -2.16 -23.37
N TRP A 777 -1.71 -2.35 -23.41
CA TRP A 777 -0.92 -2.40 -24.64
C TRP A 777 -1.41 -3.44 -25.66
N LYS A 778 -1.77 -4.63 -25.19
CA LYS A 778 -2.28 -5.70 -26.06
C LYS A 778 -3.71 -5.41 -26.52
N HIS A 779 -4.54 -4.77 -25.69
CA HIS A 779 -5.86 -4.27 -26.12
C HIS A 779 -5.71 -3.26 -27.27
N GLN A 780 -4.84 -2.26 -27.12
CA GLN A 780 -4.58 -1.28 -28.19
C GLN A 780 -4.16 -1.96 -29.50
N TRP A 781 -3.26 -2.94 -29.45
CA TRP A 781 -2.70 -3.59 -30.65
C TRP A 781 -3.60 -4.63 -31.32
N PHE A 782 -4.30 -5.47 -30.53
CA PHE A 782 -5.10 -6.58 -31.06
C PHE A 782 -6.59 -6.24 -31.24
N ASP A 783 -7.08 -5.18 -30.61
CA ASP A 783 -8.51 -4.84 -30.58
C ASP A 783 -8.75 -3.41 -31.12
N VAL A 784 -8.02 -2.38 -30.67
CA VAL A 784 -8.27 -0.98 -31.08
C VAL A 784 -7.69 -0.63 -32.46
N LEU A 785 -6.40 -0.93 -32.73
CA LEU A 785 -5.78 -0.65 -34.04
C LEU A 785 -6.46 -1.37 -35.23
N PRO A 786 -6.97 -2.61 -35.10
CA PRO A 786 -7.75 -3.23 -36.16
C PRO A 786 -9.14 -2.61 -36.33
N TRP A 787 -9.75 -2.08 -35.26
CA TRP A 787 -11.00 -1.31 -35.35
C TRP A 787 -10.79 -0.03 -36.16
N LEU A 788 -9.77 0.78 -35.81
CA LEU A 788 -9.43 2.01 -36.52
C LEU A 788 -9.20 1.75 -38.01
N CYS A 789 -8.41 0.72 -38.33
CA CYS A 789 -8.13 0.32 -39.70
C CYS A 789 -9.40 -0.06 -40.50
N LEU A 790 -10.29 -0.89 -39.94
CA LEU A 790 -11.43 -1.44 -40.70
C LEU A 790 -12.70 -0.59 -40.61
N CYS A 791 -13.02 -0.04 -39.45
CA CYS A 791 -14.25 0.70 -39.20
C CYS A 791 -14.14 2.18 -39.56
N LYS A 792 -13.06 2.88 -39.16
CA LYS A 792 -12.85 4.32 -39.45
C LYS A 792 -12.14 4.56 -40.80
N LEU A 793 -11.08 3.83 -41.11
CA LEU A 793 -10.20 4.14 -42.27
C LEU A 793 -10.51 3.40 -43.58
N SER A 794 -11.32 2.34 -43.57
CA SER A 794 -11.58 1.56 -44.81
C SER A 794 -13.01 1.05 -45.02
N ASN A 795 -13.99 1.57 -44.27
CA ASN A 795 -15.43 1.29 -44.42
C ASN A 795 -15.83 -0.20 -44.42
N ASN A 796 -14.99 -1.09 -43.87
CA ASN A 796 -15.18 -2.54 -43.87
C ASN A 796 -15.35 -3.10 -42.44
N CYS A 797 -16.13 -2.40 -41.61
CA CYS A 797 -16.32 -2.74 -40.20
C CYS A 797 -16.90 -4.14 -39.97
N LYS A 798 -17.65 -4.70 -40.94
CA LYS A 798 -18.16 -6.07 -40.90
C LYS A 798 -17.06 -7.13 -40.73
N GLU A 799 -15.89 -6.97 -41.36
CA GLU A 799 -14.78 -7.93 -41.20
C GLU A 799 -14.10 -7.81 -39.84
N TYR A 800 -14.21 -6.68 -39.13
CA TYR A 800 -13.76 -6.55 -37.73
C TYR A 800 -14.67 -7.34 -36.78
N TYR A 801 -15.98 -7.05 -36.83
CA TYR A 801 -16.99 -7.67 -35.96
C TYR A 801 -17.10 -9.20 -36.14
N LYS A 802 -16.61 -9.75 -37.25
CA LYS A 802 -16.45 -11.19 -37.46
C LYS A 802 -15.43 -11.89 -36.54
N TYR A 803 -14.41 -11.18 -36.06
CA TYR A 803 -13.43 -11.69 -35.09
C TYR A 803 -13.59 -11.06 -33.69
N ARG A 804 -14.42 -10.01 -33.59
CA ARG A 804 -14.77 -9.24 -32.39
C ARG A 804 -16.30 -9.01 -32.36
N PRO A 805 -17.13 -10.07 -32.35
CA PRO A 805 -18.58 -9.91 -32.34
C PRO A 805 -19.10 -9.14 -31.14
N SER A 806 -20.22 -8.47 -31.34
CA SER A 806 -21.07 -7.94 -30.28
C SER A 806 -21.93 -9.03 -29.68
N ASP A 807 -22.09 -9.02 -28.37
CA ASP A 807 -23.12 -9.79 -27.67
C ASP A 807 -24.51 -9.16 -27.89
N ASP A 808 -25.59 -9.94 -27.74
CA ASP A 808 -26.98 -9.54 -27.99
C ASP A 808 -27.93 -9.75 -26.79
N CYS A 809 -27.35 -9.98 -25.61
CA CYS A 809 -27.96 -10.27 -24.32
C CYS A 809 -28.89 -11.50 -24.25
N SER A 810 -29.01 -12.31 -25.30
CA SER A 810 -29.87 -13.51 -25.28
C SER A 810 -29.49 -14.48 -24.15
N ASP A 811 -28.19 -14.76 -23.99
CA ASP A 811 -27.65 -15.61 -22.94
C ASP A 811 -27.53 -14.93 -21.56
N TYR A 812 -27.74 -13.62 -21.42
CA TYR A 812 -27.56 -12.89 -20.15
C TYR A 812 -28.65 -13.20 -19.12
N ASP A 813 -28.32 -14.00 -18.10
CA ASP A 813 -29.15 -14.22 -16.90
C ASP A 813 -28.54 -13.46 -15.71
N PRO A 814 -29.23 -12.44 -15.17
CA PRO A 814 -28.63 -11.55 -14.18
C PRO A 814 -28.32 -12.26 -12.85
N PRO A 815 -27.21 -11.89 -12.19
CA PRO A 815 -26.83 -12.45 -10.90
C PRO A 815 -27.84 -12.08 -9.82
N ARG A 816 -27.96 -12.93 -8.79
CA ARG A 816 -28.99 -12.80 -7.77
C ARG A 816 -28.45 -12.03 -6.55
N PRO A 817 -29.03 -10.86 -6.20
CA PRO A 817 -28.51 -10.01 -5.14
C PRO A 817 -29.07 -10.41 -3.77
N ALA A 818 -28.17 -10.78 -2.88
CA ALA A 818 -28.39 -10.91 -1.45
C ALA A 818 -27.75 -9.73 -0.70
N GLY A 819 -28.03 -9.57 0.59
CA GLY A 819 -27.37 -8.54 1.40
C GLY A 819 -27.65 -8.66 2.89
N GLY A 820 -26.85 -7.93 3.68
CA GLY A 820 -26.98 -7.83 5.13
C GLY A 820 -26.75 -6.39 5.59
N THR A 821 -27.61 -5.93 6.51
CA THR A 821 -27.68 -4.54 6.99
C THR A 821 -28.16 -4.49 8.44
N GLY A 822 -27.78 -3.48 9.23
CA GLY A 822 -28.34 -3.29 10.57
C GLY A 822 -27.97 -4.39 11.58
N ASP A 823 -28.92 -4.77 12.46
CA ASP A 823 -28.65 -5.68 13.59
C ASP A 823 -29.03 -7.18 13.41
N PRO A 824 -28.26 -7.94 12.63
CA PRO A 824 -28.39 -7.92 11.18
C PRO A 824 -29.75 -8.38 10.64
N HIS A 825 -30.33 -7.57 9.77
CA HIS A 825 -31.37 -7.94 8.82
C HIS A 825 -30.71 -8.49 7.56
N LEU A 826 -31.22 -9.61 7.04
CA LEU A 826 -30.70 -10.31 5.86
C LEU A 826 -31.76 -10.39 4.77
N THR A 827 -31.31 -10.27 3.52
CA THR A 827 -32.03 -10.68 2.31
C THR A 827 -31.25 -11.80 1.65
N SER A 828 -31.86 -12.98 1.49
CA SER A 828 -31.24 -14.16 0.85
C SER A 828 -31.07 -13.98 -0.67
N LEU A 829 -30.53 -14.99 -1.36
CA LEU A 829 -30.25 -14.93 -2.80
C LEU A 829 -31.53 -15.00 -3.65
N ASP A 830 -32.52 -15.83 -3.29
CA ASP A 830 -33.87 -15.73 -3.84
C ASP A 830 -34.69 -14.59 -3.16
N GLY A 831 -34.16 -14.09 -2.05
CA GLY A 831 -34.52 -12.84 -1.38
C GLY A 831 -35.80 -12.91 -0.58
N TYR A 832 -35.93 -14.00 0.18
CA TYR A 832 -36.58 -14.03 1.49
C TYR A 832 -35.92 -13.02 2.43
N LYS A 833 -36.69 -12.45 3.37
CA LYS A 833 -36.20 -11.47 4.35
C LYS A 833 -36.36 -12.00 5.78
N PHE A 834 -35.31 -11.87 6.59
CA PHE A 834 -35.33 -12.22 8.01
C PHE A 834 -34.33 -11.40 8.81
N THR A 835 -34.35 -11.51 10.14
CA THR A 835 -33.35 -10.90 11.04
C THR A 835 -32.63 -12.00 11.81
N PHE A 836 -31.32 -11.91 11.91
CA PHE A 836 -30.48 -12.81 12.69
C PHE A 836 -29.35 -12.03 13.39
N ASN A 837 -29.52 -11.87 14.70
CA ASN A 837 -28.71 -11.02 15.55
C ASN A 837 -27.79 -11.89 16.42
N GLY A 838 -26.80 -12.51 15.76
CA GLY A 838 -25.80 -13.38 16.37
C GLY A 838 -24.48 -12.65 16.67
N ALA A 839 -23.64 -13.21 17.56
CA ALA A 839 -22.27 -12.73 17.78
C ALA A 839 -21.29 -13.90 17.66
N GLY A 840 -20.37 -13.81 16.71
CA GLY A 840 -19.63 -14.95 16.15
C GLY A 840 -19.21 -14.72 14.70
N GLU A 841 -18.55 -15.72 14.12
CA GLU A 841 -18.28 -15.79 12.68
C GLU A 841 -19.24 -16.77 12.03
N PHE A 842 -19.91 -16.34 10.96
CA PHE A 842 -21.04 -17.06 10.36
C PHE A 842 -20.82 -17.30 8.86
N LEU A 843 -21.26 -18.47 8.38
CA LEU A 843 -21.18 -18.84 6.97
C LEU A 843 -22.33 -18.18 6.21
N MET A 844 -22.00 -17.18 5.40
CA MET A 844 -22.96 -16.44 4.59
C MET A 844 -23.32 -17.25 3.34
N ALA A 845 -22.30 -17.70 2.61
CA ALA A 845 -22.46 -18.59 1.46
C ALA A 845 -21.23 -19.49 1.29
N SER A 846 -21.46 -20.74 0.92
CA SER A 846 -20.42 -21.63 0.38
C SER A 846 -20.96 -22.44 -0.79
N SER A 847 -20.08 -22.83 -1.71
CA SER A 847 -20.38 -23.79 -2.77
C SER A 847 -19.16 -24.62 -3.11
N ALA A 848 -19.39 -25.91 -3.43
CA ALA A 848 -18.39 -26.75 -4.07
C ALA A 848 -18.16 -26.33 -5.54
N VAL A 849 -19.11 -25.62 -6.16
CA VAL A 849 -18.87 -24.91 -7.42
C VAL A 849 -17.85 -23.81 -7.12
N HIS A 850 -16.75 -23.81 -7.88
CA HIS A 850 -15.67 -22.85 -7.74
C HIS A 850 -15.07 -22.69 -6.32
N ASN A 851 -15.27 -23.64 -5.40
CA ASN A 851 -14.80 -23.57 -4.01
C ASN A 851 -15.10 -22.20 -3.33
N LEU A 852 -16.33 -21.69 -3.47
CA LEU A 852 -16.75 -20.46 -2.81
C LEU A 852 -16.78 -20.63 -1.29
N THR A 853 -16.17 -19.69 -0.57
CA THR A 853 -16.39 -19.45 0.86
C THR A 853 -16.55 -17.95 1.11
N PHE A 854 -17.70 -17.55 1.66
CA PHE A 854 -17.98 -16.20 2.17
C PHE A 854 -18.45 -16.30 3.63
N GLN A 855 -17.68 -15.70 4.53
CA GLN A 855 -17.97 -15.64 5.96
C GLN A 855 -18.09 -14.17 6.40
N ALA A 856 -18.94 -13.91 7.39
CA ALA A 856 -19.09 -12.60 8.03
C ALA A 856 -18.90 -12.73 9.54
N ARG A 857 -18.24 -11.74 10.13
CA ARG A 857 -18.07 -11.59 11.58
C ARG A 857 -19.12 -10.62 12.09
N MET A 858 -19.87 -11.05 13.10
CA MET A 858 -20.83 -10.23 13.82
C MET A 858 -20.37 -10.07 15.27
N GLU A 859 -20.36 -8.87 15.81
CA GLU A 859 -19.96 -8.57 17.19
C GLU A 859 -21.04 -7.78 17.92
N ARG A 860 -21.03 -7.81 19.26
CA ARG A 860 -22.01 -7.08 20.08
C ARG A 860 -21.82 -5.56 19.92
N TYR A 861 -22.90 -4.84 19.57
CA TYR A 861 -22.86 -3.39 19.48
C TYR A 861 -22.86 -2.73 20.85
N ARG A 862 -21.70 -2.21 21.28
CA ARG A 862 -21.52 -1.46 22.53
C ARG A 862 -22.06 -2.28 23.72
N ASN A 863 -22.88 -1.68 24.58
CA ASN A 863 -23.53 -2.34 25.72
C ASN A 863 -24.99 -2.77 25.44
N THR A 864 -25.43 -2.75 24.18
CA THR A 864 -26.82 -3.06 23.78
C THR A 864 -27.07 -4.57 23.71
N ASN A 865 -28.29 -4.98 23.33
CA ASN A 865 -28.59 -6.36 22.96
C ASN A 865 -28.78 -6.51 21.44
N ALA A 866 -27.98 -5.76 20.67
CA ALA A 866 -27.81 -5.90 19.23
C ALA A 866 -26.38 -6.37 18.90
N SER A 867 -26.21 -6.95 17.71
CA SER A 867 -24.93 -7.21 17.07
C SER A 867 -24.80 -6.47 15.75
N VAL A 868 -23.59 -6.42 15.20
CA VAL A 868 -23.22 -5.66 14.00
C VAL A 868 -22.18 -6.41 13.19
N TYR A 869 -22.20 -6.26 11.86
CA TYR A 869 -21.08 -6.71 11.05
C TYR A 869 -19.83 -5.87 11.32
N THR A 870 -18.72 -6.54 11.61
CA THR A 870 -17.40 -5.92 11.84
C THR A 870 -16.32 -6.43 10.91
N ALA A 871 -16.54 -7.55 10.20
CA ALA A 871 -15.68 -7.99 9.11
C ALA A 871 -16.39 -8.93 8.12
N PHE A 872 -15.88 -8.97 6.90
CA PHE A 872 -16.27 -9.89 5.84
C PHE A 872 -15.01 -10.52 5.25
N VAL A 873 -15.03 -11.83 4.97
CA VAL A 873 -13.94 -12.52 4.25
C VAL A 873 -14.51 -13.40 3.14
N LEU A 874 -13.91 -13.26 1.95
CA LEU A 874 -14.31 -13.98 0.73
C LEU A 874 -13.08 -14.61 0.07
N GLN A 875 -13.25 -15.86 -0.38
CA GLN A 875 -12.32 -16.54 -1.28
C GLN A 875 -13.05 -17.49 -2.22
N VAL A 876 -12.52 -17.64 -3.44
CA VAL A 876 -13.07 -18.48 -4.51
C VAL A 876 -11.93 -19.16 -5.27
N ASN A 877 -12.02 -20.45 -5.59
CA ASN A 877 -10.97 -21.25 -6.25
C ASN A 877 -9.59 -21.04 -5.57
N ASP A 878 -8.57 -20.61 -6.33
CA ASP A 878 -7.27 -20.17 -5.85
C ASP A 878 -7.10 -18.63 -5.96
N SER A 879 -8.19 -17.86 -5.95
CA SER A 879 -8.09 -16.40 -5.91
C SER A 879 -7.41 -15.90 -4.62
N SER A 880 -6.93 -14.66 -4.65
CA SER A 880 -6.45 -13.98 -3.44
C SER A 880 -7.57 -13.87 -2.41
N LYS A 881 -7.29 -14.29 -1.16
CA LYS A 881 -8.25 -14.16 -0.06
C LYS A 881 -8.41 -12.69 0.29
N VAL A 882 -9.63 -12.16 0.27
CA VAL A 882 -9.92 -10.76 0.60
C VAL A 882 -10.72 -10.70 1.89
N GLN A 883 -10.18 -10.03 2.90
CA GLN A 883 -10.89 -9.67 4.13
C GLN A 883 -10.98 -8.16 4.24
N VAL A 884 -12.20 -7.66 4.46
CA VAL A 884 -12.48 -6.26 4.79
C VAL A 884 -12.98 -6.22 6.23
N GLN A 885 -12.49 -5.29 7.04
CA GLN A 885 -12.84 -5.21 8.46
C GLN A 885 -12.99 -3.77 8.92
N MET A 886 -13.90 -3.55 9.86
CA MET A 886 -14.12 -2.27 10.50
C MET A 886 -12.85 -1.90 11.29
N SER A 887 -12.39 -0.68 11.07
CA SER A 887 -11.10 -0.18 11.54
C SER A 887 -11.18 1.34 11.67
N ASN A 888 -10.27 1.96 12.43
CA ASN A 888 -10.23 3.40 12.69
C ASN A 888 -9.71 4.23 11.49
N MET A 889 -10.18 3.90 10.28
CA MET A 889 -9.88 4.45 8.94
C MET A 889 -8.41 4.47 8.47
N ASN A 890 -7.43 4.47 9.37
CA ASN A 890 -5.99 4.50 9.11
C ASN A 890 -5.22 3.30 9.70
N GLU A 891 -5.92 2.29 10.20
CA GLU A 891 -5.36 0.96 10.55
C GLU A 891 -5.98 -0.08 9.60
N THR A 892 -5.36 -1.26 9.45
CA THR A 892 -5.62 -2.23 8.38
C THR A 892 -7.11 -2.49 8.06
N LEU A 893 -7.65 -1.74 7.10
CA LEU A 893 -9.02 -1.83 6.59
C LEU A 893 -9.25 -3.09 5.75
N MET A 894 -8.19 -3.57 5.09
CA MET A 894 -8.21 -4.70 4.18
C MET A 894 -6.96 -5.56 4.32
N LEU A 895 -7.17 -6.87 4.43
CA LEU A 895 -6.13 -7.89 4.37
C LEU A 895 -6.28 -8.66 3.05
N VAL A 896 -5.18 -8.79 2.31
CA VAL A 896 -5.11 -9.54 1.05
C VAL A 896 -4.12 -10.69 1.23
N ASP A 897 -4.58 -11.93 1.05
CA ASP A 897 -3.79 -13.16 1.31
C ASP A 897 -3.15 -13.19 2.72
N SER A 898 -3.80 -12.53 3.69
CA SER A 898 -3.38 -12.32 5.10
C SER A 898 -2.41 -11.15 5.37
N GLU A 899 -1.99 -10.39 4.35
CA GLU A 899 -1.10 -9.23 4.52
C GLU A 899 -1.88 -7.90 4.43
N PRO A 900 -1.55 -6.86 5.23
CA PRO A 900 -2.17 -5.54 5.13
C PRO A 900 -2.01 -4.89 3.76
N LEU A 901 -3.12 -4.56 3.10
CA LEU A 901 -3.09 -3.71 1.91
C LEU A 901 -2.85 -2.26 2.36
N ARG A 902 -1.74 -1.65 1.89
CA ARG A 902 -1.35 -0.29 2.30
C ARG A 902 -2.15 0.76 1.54
N LEU A 903 -3.14 1.35 2.20
CA LEU A 903 -4.05 2.35 1.62
C LEU A 903 -3.61 3.80 1.86
N ASP A 904 -2.59 4.04 2.70
CA ASP A 904 -2.07 5.38 3.08
C ASP A 904 -1.43 6.17 1.91
N SER A 905 -1.43 5.59 0.70
CA SER A 905 -0.71 6.08 -0.48
C SER A 905 -1.56 6.11 -1.75
N ILE A 906 -2.88 6.32 -1.65
CA ILE A 906 -3.82 6.34 -2.78
C ILE A 906 -3.64 7.58 -3.67
N PRO A 907 -3.22 7.37 -4.93
CA PRO A 907 -3.99 7.84 -6.08
C PRO A 907 -4.59 6.67 -6.88
N VAL A 908 -4.14 5.43 -6.63
CA VAL A 908 -4.66 4.20 -7.23
C VAL A 908 -6.01 3.85 -6.61
N LYS A 909 -7.08 3.78 -7.41
CA LYS A 909 -8.44 3.43 -6.93
C LYS A 909 -8.86 1.98 -7.23
N VAL A 910 -8.11 1.28 -8.08
CA VAL A 910 -8.40 -0.08 -8.52
C VAL A 910 -7.19 -0.97 -8.24
N HIS A 911 -7.42 -2.09 -7.56
CA HIS A 911 -6.41 -3.08 -7.25
C HIS A 911 -6.69 -4.38 -8.01
N HIS A 912 -5.80 -4.70 -8.94
CA HIS A 912 -5.78 -5.97 -9.68
C HIS A 912 -5.01 -7.00 -8.86
N LEU A 913 -5.67 -8.11 -8.52
CA LEU A 913 -5.13 -9.21 -7.72
C LEU A 913 -5.38 -10.55 -8.43
N ARG A 914 -4.89 -11.66 -7.86
CA ARG A 914 -5.07 -12.99 -8.46
C ARG A 914 -6.56 -13.39 -8.41
N GLY A 915 -7.24 -13.34 -9.57
CA GLY A 915 -8.65 -13.72 -9.69
C GLY A 915 -9.64 -12.76 -9.00
N VAL A 916 -9.19 -11.58 -8.58
CA VAL A 916 -10.03 -10.55 -7.94
C VAL A 916 -9.65 -9.15 -8.43
N ARG A 917 -10.64 -8.32 -8.72
CA ARG A 917 -10.48 -6.87 -8.86
C ARG A 917 -11.21 -6.17 -7.72
N ILE A 918 -10.52 -5.25 -7.04
CA ILE A 918 -11.05 -4.45 -5.93
C ILE A 918 -11.08 -2.98 -6.34
N ARG A 919 -12.16 -2.26 -6.02
CA ARG A 919 -12.33 -0.84 -6.35
C ARG A 919 -12.83 -0.06 -5.14
N PHE A 920 -12.17 1.06 -4.85
CA PHE A 920 -12.51 1.99 -3.77
C PHE A 920 -13.20 3.24 -4.34
N ASN A 921 -14.22 3.76 -3.64
CA ASN A 921 -14.70 5.12 -3.88
C ASN A 921 -13.75 6.17 -3.29
N SER A 922 -13.89 7.43 -3.72
CA SER A 922 -12.98 8.53 -3.38
C SER A 922 -12.93 8.87 -1.88
N ASP A 923 -13.97 8.52 -1.15
CA ASP A 923 -14.22 8.73 0.28
C ASP A 923 -14.14 7.41 1.09
N MET A 924 -13.78 6.30 0.45
CA MET A 924 -13.58 4.96 1.02
C MET A 924 -14.76 4.32 1.76
N THR A 925 -15.95 4.95 1.79
CA THR A 925 -17.18 4.39 2.38
C THR A 925 -17.77 3.19 1.63
N LYS A 926 -17.27 2.86 0.43
CA LYS A 926 -17.70 1.73 -0.41
C LYS A 926 -16.52 1.02 -1.05
N ILE A 927 -16.46 -0.30 -0.86
CA ILE A 927 -15.46 -1.19 -1.48
C ILE A 927 -16.20 -2.22 -2.32
N SER A 928 -16.00 -2.18 -3.64
CA SER A 928 -16.51 -3.21 -4.55
C SER A 928 -15.42 -4.24 -4.84
N ILE A 929 -15.75 -5.52 -4.70
CA ILE A 929 -14.87 -6.68 -4.85
C ILE A 929 -15.55 -7.61 -5.87
N ALA A 930 -14.90 -7.90 -6.99
CA ALA A 930 -15.41 -8.84 -7.99
C ALA A 930 -14.39 -9.95 -8.26
N PHE A 931 -14.83 -11.20 -8.15
CA PHE A 931 -14.04 -12.39 -8.41
C PHE A 931 -14.26 -12.86 -9.86
N SER A 932 -13.22 -13.42 -10.50
CA SER A 932 -13.27 -13.89 -11.89
C SER A 932 -14.10 -15.17 -12.13
N ALA A 933 -15.06 -15.46 -11.24
CA ALA A 933 -15.82 -16.70 -11.18
C ALA A 933 -17.34 -16.46 -10.98
N GLY A 934 -17.85 -15.28 -11.34
CA GLY A 934 -19.28 -14.95 -11.26
C GLY A 934 -19.78 -14.66 -9.85
N ILE A 935 -18.93 -14.01 -9.04
CA ILE A 935 -19.22 -13.63 -7.65
C ILE A 935 -18.70 -12.23 -7.42
N ALA A 936 -19.53 -11.34 -6.89
CA ALA A 936 -19.13 -10.00 -6.51
C ALA A 936 -19.81 -9.54 -5.22
N ALA A 937 -19.17 -8.61 -4.51
CA ALA A 937 -19.71 -8.00 -3.30
C ALA A 937 -19.35 -6.52 -3.25
N THR A 938 -20.29 -5.67 -2.82
CA THR A 938 -19.98 -4.30 -2.38
C THR A 938 -20.18 -4.22 -0.88
N VAL A 939 -19.10 -3.90 -0.18
CA VAL A 939 -19.08 -3.61 1.25
C VAL A 939 -19.28 -2.11 1.45
N TYR A 940 -20.23 -1.77 2.30
CA TYR A 940 -20.57 -0.42 2.75
C TYR A 940 -20.02 -0.23 4.16
N MET A 941 -19.45 0.94 4.45
CA MET A 941 -18.77 1.19 5.73
C MET A 941 -19.13 2.57 6.29
N ASN A 942 -19.62 2.55 7.53
CA ASN A 942 -19.88 3.70 8.37
C ASN A 942 -18.98 3.58 9.63
N THR A 943 -18.83 4.66 10.39
CA THR A 943 -18.05 4.68 11.65
C THR A 943 -18.64 3.84 12.78
N GLU A 944 -19.85 3.29 12.60
CA GLU A 944 -20.55 2.48 13.60
C GLU A 944 -20.98 1.08 13.12
N VAL A 945 -20.95 0.81 11.81
CA VAL A 945 -21.48 -0.44 11.21
C VAL A 945 -20.91 -0.68 9.82
N MET A 946 -20.81 -1.94 9.42
CA MET A 946 -20.62 -2.35 8.03
C MET A 946 -21.90 -3.01 7.49
N SER A 947 -22.16 -2.85 6.21
CA SER A 947 -23.24 -3.55 5.49
C SER A 947 -22.71 -4.13 4.18
N PHE A 948 -23.42 -5.06 3.55
CA PHE A 948 -22.99 -5.62 2.27
C PHE A 948 -24.14 -5.94 1.32
N ILE A 949 -23.82 -5.89 0.03
CA ILE A 949 -24.62 -6.47 -1.06
C ILE A 949 -23.74 -7.46 -1.79
N ALA A 950 -24.15 -8.73 -1.86
CA ALA A 950 -23.45 -9.80 -2.57
C ALA A 950 -24.28 -10.26 -3.77
N GLN A 951 -23.60 -10.64 -4.86
CA GLN A 951 -24.20 -11.08 -6.11
C GLN A 951 -23.51 -12.36 -6.57
N LEU A 952 -24.30 -13.40 -6.83
CA LEU A 952 -23.86 -14.69 -7.37
C LEU A 952 -24.55 -14.92 -8.72
N ASP A 953 -23.77 -15.30 -9.73
CA ASP A 953 -24.27 -15.73 -11.04
C ASP A 953 -25.09 -17.02 -10.93
N THR A 954 -26.01 -17.26 -11.88
CA THR A 954 -26.89 -18.44 -11.83
C THR A 954 -26.20 -19.78 -12.12
N HIS A 955 -24.90 -19.77 -12.43
CA HIS A 955 -24.03 -20.96 -12.39
C HIS A 955 -23.98 -21.63 -11.00
N PHE A 956 -24.27 -20.88 -9.93
CA PHE A 956 -24.36 -21.39 -8.56
C PHE A 956 -25.76 -21.92 -8.18
N GLN A 957 -26.73 -21.92 -9.10
CA GLN A 957 -28.12 -22.26 -8.79
C GLN A 957 -28.26 -23.70 -8.24
N GLY A 958 -28.99 -23.82 -7.12
CA GLY A 958 -29.22 -25.06 -6.36
C GLY A 958 -27.97 -25.64 -5.70
N GLN A 959 -26.88 -24.89 -5.62
CA GLN A 959 -25.57 -25.36 -5.17
C GLN A 959 -24.92 -24.44 -4.12
N VAL A 960 -25.66 -23.47 -3.58
CA VAL A 960 -25.22 -22.63 -2.44
C VAL A 960 -25.76 -23.21 -1.13
N GLN A 961 -25.04 -22.98 -0.03
CA GLN A 961 -25.55 -23.17 1.33
C GLN A 961 -25.00 -22.08 2.26
N GLY A 962 -25.79 -21.66 3.26
CA GLY A 962 -25.41 -20.65 4.26
C GLY A 962 -26.58 -19.77 4.68
N LEU A 963 -26.31 -18.70 5.43
CA LEU A 963 -27.31 -17.70 5.82
C LEU A 963 -27.96 -16.95 4.64
N LEU A 964 -27.34 -16.97 3.46
CA LEU A 964 -27.90 -16.36 2.25
C LEU A 964 -28.81 -17.30 1.44
N GLY A 965 -29.13 -18.47 1.99
CA GLY A 965 -30.05 -19.42 1.40
C GLY A 965 -29.38 -20.41 0.45
N ASN A 966 -30.16 -20.99 -0.46
CA ASN A 966 -29.70 -22.08 -1.34
C ASN A 966 -29.70 -21.73 -2.84
N LEU A 967 -30.28 -20.58 -3.21
CA LEU A 967 -30.32 -20.06 -4.59
C LEU A 967 -30.95 -21.06 -5.57
N ASN A 968 -32.17 -21.54 -5.32
CA ASN A 968 -32.87 -22.43 -6.25
C ASN A 968 -33.98 -21.74 -7.07
N GLY A 969 -34.46 -20.59 -6.61
CA GLY A 969 -35.60 -19.85 -7.14
C GLY A 969 -36.80 -19.76 -6.19
N ASN A 970 -36.74 -20.37 -5.00
CA ASN A 970 -37.84 -20.46 -4.05
C ASN A 970 -37.50 -19.84 -2.67
N PRO A 971 -37.93 -18.60 -2.38
CA PRO A 971 -37.62 -17.95 -1.10
C PRO A 971 -38.24 -18.66 0.11
N ASP A 972 -39.27 -19.50 -0.06
CA ASP A 972 -39.94 -20.21 1.04
C ASP A 972 -39.12 -21.40 1.60
N ASP A 973 -37.97 -21.77 0.99
CA ASP A 973 -37.05 -22.80 1.51
C ASP A 973 -35.62 -22.31 1.79
N ASP A 974 -35.34 -21.00 1.67
CA ASP A 974 -34.04 -20.40 1.99
C ASP A 974 -33.62 -20.56 3.47
N LEU A 975 -34.57 -20.75 4.39
CA LEU A 975 -34.29 -21.04 5.81
C LEU A 975 -33.88 -22.51 6.04
N GLN A 976 -32.98 -23.02 5.19
CA GLN A 976 -32.47 -24.38 5.26
C GLN A 976 -31.33 -24.49 6.27
N PHE A 977 -31.45 -25.42 7.21
CA PHE A 977 -30.41 -25.80 8.17
C PHE A 977 -29.28 -26.58 7.48
N PRO A 978 -28.05 -26.63 8.04
CA PRO A 978 -26.93 -27.42 7.50
C PRO A 978 -27.18 -28.93 7.36
N ASN A 979 -28.29 -29.46 7.87
CA ASN A 979 -28.71 -30.87 7.73
C ASN A 979 -29.74 -31.09 6.60
N GLY A 980 -30.08 -30.04 5.82
CA GLY A 980 -31.06 -30.07 4.74
C GLY A 980 -32.53 -29.88 5.15
N THR A 981 -32.84 -29.80 6.45
CA THR A 981 -34.21 -29.49 6.92
C THR A 981 -34.49 -27.99 6.83
N ILE A 982 -35.76 -27.59 6.70
CA ILE A 982 -36.19 -26.19 6.50
C ILE A 982 -36.94 -25.71 7.73
N LEU A 983 -36.72 -24.46 8.15
CA LEU A 983 -37.55 -23.76 9.15
C LEU A 983 -38.74 -23.08 8.45
N GLU A 984 -39.94 -23.20 9.03
CA GLU A 984 -41.18 -22.66 8.46
C GLU A 984 -41.09 -21.12 8.23
N PRO A 985 -41.49 -20.61 7.05
CA PRO A 985 -41.58 -19.18 6.78
C PRO A 985 -42.43 -18.42 7.81
N GLY A 986 -41.98 -17.22 8.20
CA GLY A 986 -42.64 -16.40 9.22
C GLY A 986 -42.47 -16.88 10.67
N SER A 987 -41.54 -17.82 10.93
CA SER A 987 -41.20 -18.26 12.30
C SER A 987 -40.78 -17.10 13.22
N PRO A 988 -41.03 -17.18 14.55
CA PRO A 988 -40.66 -16.12 15.50
C PRO A 988 -39.16 -15.79 15.50
N LEU A 989 -38.80 -14.54 15.81
CA LEU A 989 -37.41 -14.07 15.89
C LEU A 989 -36.48 -14.96 16.73
N LYS A 990 -37.01 -15.59 17.80
CA LYS A 990 -36.24 -16.53 18.63
C LYS A 990 -35.89 -17.83 17.89
N GLU A 991 -36.79 -18.34 17.05
CA GLU A 991 -36.56 -19.55 16.24
C GLU A 991 -35.63 -19.24 15.06
N LEU A 992 -35.72 -18.04 14.47
CA LEU A 992 -34.75 -17.50 13.51
C LEU A 992 -33.33 -17.36 14.14
N HIS A 993 -33.24 -16.97 15.41
CA HIS A 993 -31.96 -16.95 16.15
C HIS A 993 -31.40 -18.36 16.39
N GLU A 994 -32.24 -19.30 16.82
CA GLU A 994 -31.86 -20.71 16.99
C GLU A 994 -31.48 -21.41 15.66
N PHE A 995 -32.00 -20.91 14.53
CA PHE A 995 -31.59 -21.25 13.16
C PHE A 995 -30.22 -20.66 12.80
N GLY A 996 -30.03 -19.34 12.89
CA GLY A 996 -28.78 -18.71 12.45
C GLY A 996 -27.55 -19.15 13.25
N LEU A 997 -27.73 -19.49 14.53
CA LEU A 997 -26.71 -20.12 15.37
C LEU A 997 -26.25 -21.52 14.88
N LYS A 998 -26.90 -22.13 13.86
CA LYS A 998 -26.41 -23.37 13.21
C LYS A 998 -25.41 -23.10 12.09
N TRP A 999 -25.32 -21.86 11.60
CA TRP A 999 -24.36 -21.42 10.57
C TRP A 999 -23.10 -20.77 11.17
N LEU A 1000 -22.88 -20.92 12.49
CA LEU A 1000 -21.66 -20.50 13.17
C LEU A 1000 -20.47 -21.36 12.72
N VAL A 1001 -19.44 -20.72 12.19
CA VAL A 1001 -18.24 -21.33 11.58
C VAL A 1001 -17.35 -21.96 12.66
N ALA A 1002 -16.79 -23.15 12.43
CA ALA A 1002 -15.84 -23.77 13.36
C ALA A 1002 -14.44 -23.10 13.31
N PRO A 1003 -13.62 -23.15 14.38
CA PRO A 1003 -12.27 -22.56 14.38
C PRO A 1003 -11.39 -23.03 13.22
N GLU A 1004 -11.47 -24.31 12.86
CA GLU A 1004 -10.75 -24.94 11.74
C GLU A 1004 -11.35 -24.65 10.35
N GLU A 1005 -12.55 -24.06 10.28
CA GLU A 1005 -13.24 -23.66 9.05
C GLU A 1005 -13.20 -22.14 8.82
N SER A 1006 -12.84 -21.34 9.83
CA SER A 1006 -12.65 -19.90 9.72
C SER A 1006 -11.52 -19.58 8.75
N ILE A 1007 -11.82 -18.83 7.68
CA ILE A 1007 -10.80 -18.28 6.79
C ILE A 1007 -10.37 -16.86 7.17
N PHE A 1008 -10.89 -16.27 8.25
CA PHE A 1008 -10.44 -14.98 8.75
C PHE A 1008 -8.95 -15.00 9.13
N THR A 1009 -8.24 -13.93 8.81
CA THR A 1009 -6.94 -13.59 9.37
C THR A 1009 -7.15 -12.69 10.59
N TYR A 1010 -6.52 -13.05 11.69
CA TYR A 1010 -6.59 -12.30 12.93
C TYR A 1010 -5.35 -11.42 13.07
N ILE A 1011 -5.54 -10.12 13.30
CA ILE A 1011 -4.48 -9.22 13.73
C ILE A 1011 -4.44 -9.29 15.25
N SER A 1012 -3.28 -9.61 15.82
CA SER A 1012 -3.11 -9.72 17.27
C SER A 1012 -3.43 -8.41 18.01
N PRO A 1013 -3.88 -8.48 19.27
CA PRO A 1013 -3.96 -9.67 20.13
C PRO A 1013 -5.17 -10.58 19.86
N PHE A 1014 -5.98 -10.30 18.83
CA PHE A 1014 -7.20 -11.03 18.56
C PHE A 1014 -6.98 -12.41 17.92
N ASP A 1015 -7.95 -13.30 18.11
CA ASP A 1015 -8.02 -14.67 17.59
C ASP A 1015 -9.49 -15.05 17.30
N TYR A 1016 -9.77 -16.32 16.94
CA TYR A 1016 -11.16 -16.79 16.79
C TYR A 1016 -11.98 -16.67 18.09
N SER A 1017 -11.38 -16.98 19.26
CA SER A 1017 -12.12 -16.99 20.53
C SER A 1017 -12.55 -15.59 20.98
N THR A 1018 -11.79 -14.55 20.61
CA THR A 1018 -12.11 -13.13 20.78
C THR A 1018 -13.52 -12.78 20.26
N TYR A 1019 -13.92 -13.38 19.14
CA TYR A 1019 -15.16 -13.04 18.44
C TYR A 1019 -16.29 -14.07 18.65
N HIS A 1020 -16.01 -15.18 19.33
CA HIS A 1020 -16.91 -16.34 19.42
C HIS A 1020 -17.86 -16.26 20.63
N PHE A 1021 -19.08 -15.76 20.43
CA PHE A 1021 -20.09 -15.57 21.49
C PHE A 1021 -21.41 -16.35 21.28
N PRO A 1022 -21.39 -17.70 21.15
CA PRO A 1022 -22.58 -18.53 20.86
C PRO A 1022 -23.67 -18.55 21.95
N LYS A 1023 -23.47 -17.82 23.06
CA LYS A 1023 -24.44 -17.64 24.15
C LYS A 1023 -25.08 -16.24 24.14
N PHE A 1024 -24.74 -15.40 23.17
CA PHE A 1024 -25.37 -14.11 22.96
C PHE A 1024 -26.86 -14.27 22.66
N SER A 1025 -27.68 -13.40 23.27
CA SER A 1025 -29.12 -13.37 23.10
C SER A 1025 -29.53 -11.93 22.81
N PRO A 1026 -30.11 -11.66 21.62
CA PRO A 1026 -30.54 -10.33 21.25
C PRO A 1026 -31.87 -9.95 21.92
N THR A 1027 -32.32 -8.73 21.67
CA THR A 1027 -33.71 -8.32 21.94
C THR A 1027 -34.65 -8.97 20.92
N PHE A 1028 -35.76 -9.55 21.39
CA PHE A 1028 -36.82 -10.15 20.55
C PHE A 1028 -38.13 -9.33 20.56
N GLU A 1029 -38.14 -8.16 21.20
CA GLU A 1029 -39.31 -7.29 21.33
C GLU A 1029 -39.26 -6.19 20.25
N VAL A 1030 -40.29 -6.13 19.39
CA VAL A 1030 -40.41 -5.10 18.34
C VAL A 1030 -40.95 -3.81 18.97
N PRO A 1031 -40.33 -2.63 18.73
CA PRO A 1031 -40.81 -1.36 19.28
C PRO A 1031 -42.25 -1.00 18.88
N ASP A 1032 -43.00 -0.42 19.82
CA ASP A 1032 -44.30 0.20 19.54
C ASP A 1032 -44.08 1.55 18.83
N LEU A 1033 -44.40 1.61 17.53
CA LEU A 1033 -44.30 2.79 16.69
C LEU A 1033 -45.01 4.03 17.28
N ASN A 1034 -46.02 3.84 18.13
CA ASN A 1034 -46.73 4.94 18.80
C ASN A 1034 -45.92 5.60 19.93
N GLN A 1035 -44.77 5.05 20.29
CA GLN A 1035 -43.89 5.51 21.38
C GLN A 1035 -42.49 5.94 20.88
N VAL A 1036 -42.26 5.88 19.57
CA VAL A 1036 -41.00 6.27 18.90
C VAL A 1036 -40.90 7.80 18.79
N SER A 1037 -39.68 8.35 18.79
CA SER A 1037 -39.46 9.80 18.66
C SER A 1037 -39.74 10.30 17.23
N GLN A 1038 -40.16 11.57 17.11
CA GLN A 1038 -40.40 12.18 15.80
C GLN A 1038 -39.14 12.17 14.92
N GLU A 1039 -37.96 12.34 15.51
CA GLU A 1039 -36.67 12.33 14.78
C GLU A 1039 -36.37 10.97 14.12
N ILE A 1040 -36.77 9.85 14.76
CA ILE A 1040 -36.65 8.51 14.18
C ILE A 1040 -37.71 8.32 13.07
N MET A 1041 -38.94 8.80 13.28
CA MET A 1041 -40.00 8.71 12.27
C MET A 1041 -39.73 9.59 11.03
N ASP A 1042 -39.11 10.75 11.20
CA ASP A 1042 -38.70 11.67 10.12
C ASP A 1042 -37.55 11.08 9.28
N LEU A 1043 -36.74 10.18 9.86
CA LEU A 1043 -35.69 9.42 9.16
C LEU A 1043 -36.24 8.15 8.49
N CYS A 1044 -36.85 7.27 9.28
CA CYS A 1044 -37.17 5.90 8.87
C CYS A 1044 -38.53 5.75 8.18
N GLY A 1045 -39.49 6.66 8.43
CA GLY A 1045 -40.87 6.52 7.97
C GLY A 1045 -41.48 5.18 8.40
N ASP A 1046 -41.99 4.41 7.42
CA ASP A 1046 -42.59 3.09 7.64
C ASP A 1046 -41.57 1.92 7.68
N SER A 1047 -40.26 2.21 7.63
CA SER A 1047 -39.20 1.18 7.64
C SER A 1047 -38.99 0.61 9.06
N ILE A 1048 -39.64 -0.53 9.34
CA ILE A 1048 -39.55 -1.24 10.63
C ILE A 1048 -38.10 -1.54 11.00
N ASP A 1049 -37.32 -2.07 10.05
CA ASP A 1049 -35.89 -2.39 10.17
C ASP A 1049 -35.09 -1.17 10.73
N CYS A 1050 -35.22 -0.01 10.08
CA CYS A 1050 -34.61 1.26 10.50
C CYS A 1050 -35.09 1.74 11.88
N VAL A 1051 -36.39 1.61 12.19
CA VAL A 1051 -36.94 2.01 13.49
C VAL A 1051 -36.46 1.08 14.62
N PHE A 1052 -36.35 -0.21 14.36
CA PHE A 1052 -35.83 -1.23 15.28
C PHE A 1052 -34.38 -0.91 15.66
N ASP A 1053 -33.53 -0.74 14.64
CA ASP A 1053 -32.14 -0.31 14.78
C ASP A 1053 -32.01 1.00 15.57
N ALA A 1054 -32.76 2.04 15.19
CA ALA A 1054 -32.67 3.35 15.85
C ALA A 1054 -33.02 3.29 17.34
N VAL A 1055 -34.00 2.46 17.72
CA VAL A 1055 -34.44 2.28 19.11
C VAL A 1055 -33.46 1.43 19.93
N ILE A 1056 -32.86 0.39 19.36
CA ILE A 1056 -31.98 -0.53 20.09
C ILE A 1056 -30.53 -0.04 20.15
N THR A 1057 -30.02 0.54 19.06
CA THR A 1057 -28.66 1.13 19.03
C THR A 1057 -28.60 2.51 19.68
N GLY A 1058 -29.71 3.25 19.65
CA GLY A 1058 -29.76 4.67 20.01
C GLY A 1058 -29.10 5.61 18.99
N SER A 1059 -28.82 5.15 17.77
CA SER A 1059 -28.07 5.90 16.75
C SER A 1059 -28.86 6.12 15.46
N LEU A 1060 -29.07 7.40 15.12
CA LEU A 1060 -29.63 7.80 13.82
C LEU A 1060 -28.63 7.61 12.67
N SER A 1061 -27.31 7.64 12.94
CA SER A 1061 -26.28 7.35 11.91
C SER A 1061 -26.35 5.90 11.46
N PHE A 1062 -26.53 5.01 12.44
CA PHE A 1062 -26.68 3.58 12.24
C PHE A 1062 -27.95 3.26 11.43
N ALA A 1063 -29.11 3.70 11.92
CA ALA A 1063 -30.40 3.44 11.27
C ALA A 1063 -30.48 4.02 9.84
N ASN A 1064 -29.84 5.15 9.59
CA ASN A 1064 -29.72 5.73 8.25
C ASN A 1064 -28.88 4.85 7.30
N GLU A 1065 -27.84 4.18 7.79
CA GLU A 1065 -27.06 3.21 7.01
C GLU A 1065 -27.94 2.03 6.59
N THR A 1066 -28.62 1.40 7.55
CA THR A 1066 -29.57 0.31 7.32
C THR A 1066 -30.62 0.69 6.30
N LEU A 1067 -31.22 1.87 6.42
CA LEU A 1067 -32.23 2.38 5.48
C LEU A 1067 -31.66 2.53 4.06
N VAL A 1068 -30.50 3.19 3.92
CA VAL A 1068 -29.85 3.43 2.62
C VAL A 1068 -29.50 2.12 1.92
N VAL A 1069 -28.88 1.16 2.62
CA VAL A 1069 -28.50 -0.12 2.00
C VAL A 1069 -29.71 -1.03 1.79
N THR A 1070 -30.71 -1.02 2.67
CA THR A 1070 -31.97 -1.77 2.47
C THR A 1070 -32.73 -1.30 1.23
N VAL A 1071 -32.82 0.01 1.01
CA VAL A 1071 -33.39 0.58 -0.22
C VAL A 1071 -32.53 0.19 -1.43
N THR A 1072 -31.20 0.26 -1.31
CA THR A 1072 -30.28 -0.12 -2.39
C THR A 1072 -30.44 -1.59 -2.80
N ILE A 1073 -30.56 -2.52 -1.84
CA ILE A 1073 -30.83 -3.96 -2.11
C ILE A 1073 -32.14 -4.12 -2.89
N ALA A 1074 -33.20 -3.42 -2.49
CA ALA A 1074 -34.49 -3.48 -3.19
C ALA A 1074 -34.42 -2.91 -4.62
N GLU A 1075 -33.67 -1.82 -4.84
CA GLU A 1075 -33.47 -1.22 -6.17
C GLU A 1075 -32.56 -2.08 -7.07
N VAL A 1076 -31.57 -2.76 -6.50
CA VAL A 1076 -30.71 -3.71 -7.21
C VAL A 1076 -31.52 -4.94 -7.63
N LYS A 1077 -32.26 -5.58 -6.71
CA LYS A 1077 -33.14 -6.73 -7.01
C LYS A 1077 -34.21 -6.39 -8.04
N LYS A 1078 -34.73 -5.15 -8.04
CA LYS A 1078 -35.74 -4.68 -9.01
C LYS A 1078 -35.18 -4.47 -10.43
N GLY A 1079 -33.89 -4.14 -10.57
CA GLY A 1079 -33.25 -3.97 -11.88
C GLY A 1079 -32.67 -5.26 -12.45
N LEU A 1080 -32.18 -6.15 -11.60
CA LEU A 1080 -31.59 -7.44 -11.98
C LEU A 1080 -32.66 -8.53 -12.20
N VAL A 1081 -33.50 -8.33 -13.22
CA VAL A 1081 -34.52 -9.28 -13.67
C VAL A 1081 -34.21 -9.72 -15.11
N LYS A 1082 -34.32 -11.02 -15.43
CA LYS A 1082 -34.08 -11.53 -16.79
C LYS A 1082 -35.02 -10.83 -17.78
N ILE A 1083 -34.44 -10.29 -18.85
CA ILE A 1083 -35.15 -9.74 -20.00
C ILE A 1083 -35.04 -10.76 -21.14
N VAL A 1084 -36.11 -10.89 -21.93
CA VAL A 1084 -36.14 -11.79 -23.08
C VAL A 1084 -35.63 -11.03 -24.32
N SER A 1085 -34.67 -11.64 -25.00
CA SER A 1085 -34.11 -11.22 -26.29
C SER A 1085 -34.22 -12.41 -27.25
N CYS A 1086 -34.55 -12.15 -28.51
CA CYS A 1086 -34.58 -13.17 -29.57
C CYS A 1086 -33.22 -13.35 -30.26
N GLY A 1087 -32.19 -12.62 -29.80
CA GLY A 1087 -30.85 -12.61 -30.38
C GLY A 1087 -30.79 -12.06 -31.81
N TYR A 1088 -29.58 -11.98 -32.36
CA TYR A 1088 -29.38 -11.62 -33.77
C TYR A 1088 -29.98 -12.71 -34.67
N PRO A 1089 -30.95 -12.41 -35.57
CA PRO A 1089 -31.59 -13.43 -36.41
C PRO A 1089 -30.63 -14.08 -37.41
N GLY A 1090 -29.47 -13.47 -37.67
CA GLY A 1090 -28.43 -13.96 -38.59
C GLY A 1090 -28.28 -13.13 -39.87
N ASP A 1091 -27.21 -13.39 -40.61
CA ASP A 1091 -26.91 -12.72 -41.88
C ASP A 1091 -27.74 -13.26 -43.05
N VAL A 1092 -28.13 -12.38 -43.96
CA VAL A 1092 -28.81 -12.72 -45.22
C VAL A 1092 -27.83 -12.60 -46.39
N GLU A 1093 -27.58 -13.71 -47.10
CA GLU A 1093 -26.66 -13.73 -48.24
C GLU A 1093 -27.23 -12.89 -49.39
N ASN A 1094 -26.48 -11.88 -49.85
CA ASN A 1094 -26.92 -10.88 -50.84
C ASN A 1094 -28.09 -10.01 -50.33
N GLY A 1095 -28.03 -9.63 -49.04
CA GLY A 1095 -28.97 -8.71 -48.41
C GLY A 1095 -28.48 -8.16 -47.07
N MET A 1096 -29.40 -7.52 -46.34
CA MET A 1096 -29.14 -6.91 -45.04
C MET A 1096 -30.37 -6.98 -44.12
N VAL A 1097 -30.11 -7.21 -42.84
CA VAL A 1097 -31.05 -6.98 -41.74
C VAL A 1097 -30.81 -5.58 -41.20
N SER A 1098 -31.89 -4.85 -40.89
CA SER A 1098 -31.85 -3.47 -40.38
C SER A 1098 -32.58 -3.39 -39.04
N GLY A 1099 -31.81 -3.18 -37.99
CA GLY A 1099 -32.24 -3.02 -36.60
C GLY A 1099 -31.12 -3.37 -35.64
N SER A 1100 -31.05 -2.67 -34.51
CA SER A 1100 -29.94 -2.75 -33.53
C SER A 1100 -30.36 -3.26 -32.14
N VAL A 1101 -31.63 -3.60 -31.95
CA VAL A 1101 -32.24 -4.03 -30.68
C VAL A 1101 -33.10 -5.26 -30.96
N TYR A 1102 -32.90 -6.34 -30.19
CA TYR A 1102 -33.51 -7.66 -30.42
C TYR A 1102 -34.38 -8.17 -29.25
N LEU A 1103 -34.78 -7.24 -28.35
CA LEU A 1103 -35.67 -7.50 -27.22
C LEU A 1103 -37.12 -7.76 -27.65
N VAL A 1104 -37.94 -8.33 -26.78
CA VAL A 1104 -39.38 -8.60 -27.05
C VAL A 1104 -40.12 -7.38 -27.59
N ASN A 1105 -40.97 -7.60 -28.60
CA ASN A 1105 -41.68 -6.60 -29.42
C ASN A 1105 -40.78 -5.73 -30.33
N ALA A 1106 -39.45 -5.86 -30.30
CA ALA A 1106 -38.61 -5.21 -31.30
C ALA A 1106 -38.86 -5.79 -32.70
N THR A 1107 -38.73 -4.94 -33.72
CA THR A 1107 -38.88 -5.34 -35.13
C THR A 1107 -37.63 -5.03 -35.92
N VAL A 1108 -37.17 -5.99 -36.72
CA VAL A 1108 -36.10 -5.81 -37.70
C VAL A 1108 -36.67 -5.88 -39.11
N ASP A 1109 -36.25 -4.96 -39.99
CA ASP A 1109 -36.59 -4.97 -41.41
C ASP A 1109 -35.51 -5.71 -42.21
N VAL A 1110 -35.90 -6.43 -43.27
CA VAL A 1110 -34.97 -7.23 -44.09
C VAL A 1110 -35.09 -6.86 -45.57
N ALA A 1111 -33.95 -6.56 -46.19
CA ALA A 1111 -33.84 -6.14 -47.59
C ALA A 1111 -32.79 -6.98 -48.34
N CYS A 1112 -32.89 -7.00 -49.67
CA CYS A 1112 -31.90 -7.63 -50.55
C CYS A 1112 -31.06 -6.59 -51.27
N ASP A 1113 -29.86 -6.99 -51.68
CA ASP A 1113 -28.96 -6.19 -52.50
C ASP A 1113 -29.47 -6.05 -53.95
N ASP A 1114 -28.98 -5.03 -54.66
CA ASP A 1114 -29.37 -4.73 -56.04
C ASP A 1114 -29.13 -5.94 -56.97
N GLY A 1115 -30.20 -6.43 -57.59
CA GLY A 1115 -30.18 -7.61 -58.48
C GLY A 1115 -30.78 -8.88 -57.86
N PHE A 1116 -31.19 -8.84 -56.60
CA PHE A 1116 -31.84 -9.93 -55.88
C PHE A 1116 -33.30 -9.59 -55.54
N THR A 1117 -34.06 -10.57 -55.03
CA THR A 1117 -35.45 -10.39 -54.61
C THR A 1117 -35.73 -11.24 -53.38
N LEU A 1118 -36.40 -10.63 -52.39
CA LEU A 1118 -36.66 -11.24 -51.10
C LEU A 1118 -37.71 -12.36 -51.22
N ASN A 1119 -37.37 -13.55 -50.72
CA ASN A 1119 -38.28 -14.68 -50.59
C ASN A 1119 -38.46 -15.05 -49.12
N GLY A 1120 -39.51 -14.50 -48.50
CA GLY A 1120 -39.84 -14.65 -47.08
C GLY A 1120 -40.41 -13.34 -46.51
N SER A 1121 -40.42 -13.20 -45.19
CA SER A 1121 -40.89 -12.00 -44.48
C SER A 1121 -39.90 -10.84 -44.62
N SER A 1122 -40.36 -9.65 -45.03
CA SER A 1122 -39.53 -8.43 -45.05
C SER A 1122 -39.39 -7.74 -43.70
N ARG A 1123 -40.02 -8.28 -42.66
CA ARG A 1123 -39.97 -7.81 -41.28
C ARG A 1123 -40.13 -8.99 -40.34
N LEU A 1124 -39.26 -9.06 -39.32
CA LEU A 1124 -39.39 -10.01 -38.21
C LEU A 1124 -39.73 -9.24 -36.93
N THR A 1125 -40.49 -9.85 -36.02
CA THR A 1125 -40.82 -9.30 -34.69
C THR A 1125 -40.37 -10.29 -33.63
N CYS A 1126 -39.73 -9.83 -32.56
CA CYS A 1126 -39.34 -10.68 -31.44
C CYS A 1126 -40.54 -10.96 -30.52
N LEU A 1127 -40.80 -12.23 -30.23
CA LEU A 1127 -41.94 -12.72 -29.45
C LEU A 1127 -41.58 -12.98 -27.98
N GLU A 1128 -42.59 -13.08 -27.11
CA GLU A 1128 -42.44 -13.28 -25.66
C GLU A 1128 -41.76 -14.62 -25.27
N ASP A 1129 -41.68 -15.58 -26.19
CA ASP A 1129 -40.99 -16.87 -26.03
C ASP A 1129 -39.50 -16.83 -26.45
N GLY A 1130 -38.98 -15.66 -26.85
CA GLY A 1130 -37.62 -15.51 -27.35
C GLY A 1130 -37.41 -16.01 -28.78
N GLN A 1131 -38.48 -16.18 -29.57
CA GLN A 1131 -38.39 -16.53 -31.00
C GLN A 1131 -38.73 -15.35 -31.91
N TRP A 1132 -38.11 -15.31 -33.08
CA TRP A 1132 -38.50 -14.40 -34.15
C TRP A 1132 -39.78 -14.89 -34.84
N SER A 1133 -40.64 -13.96 -35.24
CA SER A 1133 -41.98 -14.25 -35.81
C SER A 1133 -42.01 -15.09 -37.10
N SER A 1134 -40.86 -15.29 -37.75
CA SER A 1134 -40.63 -16.26 -38.83
C SER A 1134 -39.13 -16.48 -39.05
N ASP A 1135 -38.76 -17.53 -39.77
CA ASP A 1135 -37.38 -17.76 -40.24
C ASP A 1135 -36.82 -16.60 -41.07
N LEU A 1136 -35.49 -16.53 -41.19
CA LEU A 1136 -34.80 -15.59 -42.09
C LEU A 1136 -35.26 -15.78 -43.57
N PRO A 1137 -35.55 -14.70 -44.30
CA PRO A 1137 -35.85 -14.75 -45.72
C PRO A 1137 -34.58 -14.98 -46.56
N VAL A 1138 -34.76 -15.52 -47.77
CA VAL A 1138 -33.65 -15.75 -48.72
C VAL A 1138 -33.69 -14.74 -49.86
N CYS A 1139 -32.57 -14.06 -50.13
CA CYS A 1139 -32.43 -13.18 -51.28
C CYS A 1139 -32.10 -13.99 -52.54
N ALA A 1140 -33.11 -14.24 -53.38
CA ALA A 1140 -32.95 -14.98 -54.62
C ALA A 1140 -32.52 -14.05 -55.77
N GLY A 1141 -31.41 -14.37 -56.46
CA GLY A 1141 -30.95 -13.60 -57.62
C GLY A 1141 -32.01 -13.56 -58.73
N ILE A 1142 -32.26 -12.38 -59.30
CA ILE A 1142 -33.30 -12.18 -60.32
C ILE A 1142 -32.99 -13.03 -61.55
N LYS A 1143 -33.75 -14.11 -61.73
CA LYS A 1143 -33.68 -14.92 -62.95
C LYS A 1143 -34.12 -14.06 -64.13
N ASN A 1144 -33.19 -13.80 -65.05
CA ASN A 1144 -33.47 -13.24 -66.39
C ASN A 1144 -34.27 -14.28 -67.21
N GLY A 1145 -35.56 -14.44 -66.85
CA GLY A 1145 -36.28 -15.69 -67.08
C GLY A 1145 -37.79 -15.56 -67.33
N GLU A 1146 -38.41 -14.40 -67.10
CA GLU A 1146 -39.64 -14.03 -67.82
C GLU A 1146 -39.91 -12.52 -67.75
N LYS A 1147 -40.10 -11.89 -68.91
CA LYS A 1147 -40.63 -10.53 -69.00
C LYS A 1147 -42.14 -10.63 -69.13
N GLU A 1148 -42.87 -10.44 -68.04
CA GLU A 1148 -44.31 -10.17 -68.17
C GLU A 1148 -44.50 -8.93 -69.06
N GLY A 1149 -45.35 -9.08 -70.08
CA GLY A 1149 -45.45 -8.12 -71.16
C GLY A 1149 -46.18 -6.86 -70.72
N LEU A 1150 -45.44 -5.79 -70.43
CA LEU A 1150 -46.02 -4.46 -70.26
C LEU A 1150 -46.86 -4.12 -71.50
N ALA A 1151 -48.16 -3.90 -71.31
CA ALA A 1151 -49.12 -3.82 -72.40
C ALA A 1151 -48.75 -2.72 -73.43
N PRO A 1152 -48.94 -2.95 -74.75
CA PRO A 1152 -48.39 -2.12 -75.82
C PRO A 1152 -49.08 -0.75 -76.03
N GLY A 1153 -49.55 -0.10 -74.97
CA GLY A 1153 -50.26 1.19 -75.00
C GLY A 1153 -49.41 2.41 -74.65
N ILE A 1154 -48.39 2.29 -73.79
CA ILE A 1154 -47.77 3.46 -73.12
C ILE A 1154 -46.53 4.00 -73.85
N ILE A 1155 -45.74 3.13 -74.51
CA ILE A 1155 -44.47 3.52 -75.15
C ILE A 1155 -44.68 4.53 -76.31
N ALA A 1156 -45.85 4.50 -76.97
CA ALA A 1156 -46.19 5.47 -78.01
C ALA A 1156 -46.31 6.93 -77.49
N GLY A 1157 -46.68 7.13 -76.22
CA GLY A 1157 -46.86 8.47 -75.65
C GLY A 1157 -45.55 9.22 -75.40
N PHE A 1158 -44.56 8.55 -74.80
CA PHE A 1158 -43.30 9.20 -74.39
C PHE A 1158 -42.41 9.58 -75.56
N VAL A 1159 -42.35 8.77 -76.64
CA VAL A 1159 -41.56 9.10 -77.84
C VAL A 1159 -42.12 10.35 -78.53
N VAL A 1160 -43.45 10.47 -78.64
CA VAL A 1160 -44.10 11.66 -79.20
C VAL A 1160 -43.91 12.88 -78.29
N GLY A 1161 -44.09 12.71 -76.97
CA GLY A 1161 -43.88 13.78 -75.98
C GLY A 1161 -42.46 14.35 -75.99
N ALA A 1162 -41.43 13.50 -76.03
CA ALA A 1162 -40.04 13.91 -76.07
C ALA A 1162 -39.70 14.69 -77.35
N VAL A 1163 -40.17 14.23 -78.52
CA VAL A 1163 -39.96 14.93 -79.80
C VAL A 1163 -40.65 16.30 -79.80
N ILE A 1164 -41.87 16.41 -79.27
CA ILE A 1164 -42.58 17.69 -79.14
C ILE A 1164 -41.84 18.64 -78.18
N ALA A 1165 -41.34 18.15 -77.04
CA ALA A 1165 -40.57 18.95 -76.09
C ALA A 1165 -39.27 19.50 -76.69
N VAL A 1166 -38.50 18.67 -77.40
CA VAL A 1166 -37.26 19.09 -78.08
C VAL A 1166 -37.55 20.13 -79.17
N LEU A 1167 -38.61 19.95 -79.96
CA LEU A 1167 -39.02 20.93 -80.97
C LEU A 1167 -39.49 22.26 -80.34
N ALA A 1168 -40.19 22.22 -79.21
CA ALA A 1168 -40.61 23.41 -78.48
C ALA A 1168 -39.41 24.19 -77.90
N ILE A 1169 -38.42 23.48 -77.32
CA ILE A 1169 -37.18 24.09 -76.79
C ILE A 1169 -36.37 24.73 -77.92
N CYS A 1170 -36.19 24.06 -79.06
CA CYS A 1170 -35.54 24.62 -80.24
C CYS A 1170 -36.28 25.87 -80.78
N GLY A 1171 -37.61 25.86 -80.78
CA GLY A 1171 -38.44 27.02 -81.11
C GLY A 1171 -38.25 28.20 -80.15
N LEU A 1172 -38.17 27.92 -78.84
CA LEU A 1172 -37.92 28.93 -77.81
C LEU A 1172 -36.55 29.60 -77.98
N ILE A 1173 -35.50 28.80 -78.19
CA ILE A 1173 -34.13 29.27 -78.44
C ILE A 1173 -34.06 30.14 -79.71
N TYR A 1174 -34.77 29.75 -80.77
CA TYR A 1174 -34.87 30.55 -82.00
C TYR A 1174 -35.56 31.90 -81.77
N ILE A 1175 -36.66 31.93 -81.01
CA ILE A 1175 -37.39 33.17 -80.67
C ILE A 1175 -36.55 34.09 -79.77
N LEU A 1176 -35.82 33.54 -78.80
CA LEU A 1176 -34.93 34.30 -77.91
C LEU A 1176 -33.75 34.91 -78.67
N ARG A 1177 -33.06 34.14 -79.54
CA ARG A 1177 -32.04 34.68 -80.45
C ARG A 1177 -32.59 35.78 -81.36
N ARG A 1178 -33.82 35.66 -81.85
CA ARG A 1178 -34.46 36.67 -82.70
C ARG A 1178 -34.90 37.94 -81.96
N ARG A 1179 -35.10 37.88 -80.63
CA ARG A 1179 -35.38 39.06 -79.78
C ARG A 1179 -34.13 39.86 -79.40
N ASN A 1180 -33.00 39.21 -79.13
CA ASN A 1180 -31.78 39.91 -78.69
C ASN A 1180 -31.12 40.81 -79.76
N MET A 1181 -31.38 40.60 -81.07
CA MET A 1181 -30.82 41.45 -82.13
C MET A 1181 -31.52 42.81 -82.35
N LYS A 1182 -32.42 43.25 -81.44
CA LYS A 1182 -33.25 44.46 -81.66
C LYS A 1182 -33.33 45.49 -80.51
N ARG A 1183 -32.47 45.44 -79.49
CA ARG A 1183 -32.36 46.53 -78.49
C ARG A 1183 -30.93 47.07 -78.35
N ASN A 1184 -30.86 48.40 -78.43
CA ASN A 1184 -29.74 49.35 -78.36
C ASN A 1184 -28.51 48.96 -77.50
N LYS A 1185 -27.26 49.28 -77.85
CA LYS A 1185 -26.62 50.56 -78.28
C LYS A 1185 -26.54 51.64 -77.16
N TYR A 1186 -25.37 52.30 -77.05
CA TYR A 1186 -25.02 53.42 -76.14
C TYR A 1186 -24.93 53.02 -74.64
N LYS A 1187 -23.96 53.43 -73.80
CA LYS A 1187 -22.63 54.12 -73.87
C LYS A 1187 -21.78 53.51 -72.71
N VAL A 1188 -20.45 53.41 -72.64
CA VAL A 1188 -19.25 54.07 -73.25
C VAL A 1188 -18.69 55.27 -72.44
N VAL A 1189 -17.51 55.06 -71.80
CA VAL A 1189 -16.44 56.05 -71.41
C VAL A 1189 -16.79 57.04 -70.27
N HIS A 1190 -15.95 57.41 -69.27
CA HIS A 1190 -14.57 57.13 -68.77
C HIS A 1190 -14.47 57.64 -67.29
N THR A 1191 -13.43 57.57 -66.43
CA THR A 1191 -12.00 57.11 -66.39
C THR A 1191 -11.72 56.57 -64.95
N ARG A 1192 -10.54 56.50 -64.24
CA ARG A 1192 -9.10 56.85 -64.40
C ARG A 1192 -8.22 55.96 -63.47
N ASN A 1193 -6.89 56.15 -63.48
CA ASN A 1193 -5.87 55.44 -62.66
C ASN A 1193 -5.75 55.98 -61.22
N VAL A 1194 -5.15 55.19 -60.29
CA VAL A 1194 -3.86 55.49 -59.59
C VAL A 1194 -3.35 54.32 -58.71
N TYR A 1195 -2.06 54.00 -58.89
CA TYR A 1195 -1.03 53.27 -58.08
C TYR A 1195 -1.33 52.34 -56.88
N PHE A 1196 -0.78 51.12 -56.99
CA PHE A 1196 0.05 50.33 -56.02
C PHE A 1196 -0.34 50.22 -54.53
N SER A 1197 -0.56 48.97 -54.07
CA SER A 1197 0.45 48.26 -53.23
C SER A 1197 0.16 46.74 -53.12
N LYS A 1198 1.05 46.00 -52.45
CA LYS A 1198 1.30 44.54 -52.52
C LYS A 1198 0.34 43.65 -51.68
N THR A 1199 0.02 42.48 -52.25
CA THR A 1199 -0.12 41.13 -51.64
C THR A 1199 -0.23 40.97 -50.11
N GLN A 1200 -1.29 40.29 -49.65
CA GLN A 1200 -1.27 38.85 -49.25
C GLN A 1200 -2.72 38.35 -48.99
N PRO A 1201 -3.08 37.08 -49.25
CA PRO A 1201 -4.38 36.48 -48.89
C PRO A 1201 -4.29 35.49 -47.71
N CYS A 1202 -5.45 34.86 -47.44
CA CYS A 1202 -5.77 33.84 -46.43
C CYS A 1202 -6.42 34.38 -45.14
N SER A 1203 -7.62 33.87 -44.87
CA SER A 1203 -8.48 34.09 -43.71
C SER A 1203 -9.43 32.90 -43.67
N ASP A 1204 -9.46 32.20 -42.55
CA ASP A 1204 -9.99 30.85 -42.42
C ASP A 1204 -11.47 30.86 -41.97
N ASP A 1205 -12.27 29.94 -42.51
CA ASP A 1205 -13.66 29.56 -42.13
C ASP A 1205 -14.01 28.24 -42.86
#